data_AF-A0A6I7YXU3-F1
#
_entry.id   AF-A0A6I7YXU3-F1
#
_cell.length_a   1.000
_cell.length_b   1.000
_cell.length_c   1.000
_cell.angle_alpha   90.00
_cell.angle_beta   90.00
_cell.angle_gamma   90.00
#
_symmetry.space_group_name_H-M   'P 1'
#
loop_
_entity.id
_entity.type
_entity.pdbx_description
1 polymer ?
#
loop_
_entity_poly.entity_id
_entity_poly.type
_entity_poly.pdbx_seq_one_letter_code
_entity_poly.pdbx_strand_id
1 'polypeptide(L)'
;MDGVPRVPEQRRPEESAALRFSVLGPVRAWRGGETLPTGSPQQRALLAALLLREGRTATSGELIDALWGDEPPSQALAAVRTYASRLRKALDPGVLISESGGYAIRLSEGAGTLDLAEAQEISADAEKAKHSGDLGLARELLNRALVLWDGEPLASVPGPYADTQRARLEEWRLQLLESRLDMDLEQGCHAEAVSELTALTAAHPLRERLRELLMLALYRSGRQAEALAVYADTRRLLADELGVDPRAGLKELQQRILQADPGLAEPSAPAAEPVAAPIRPAQLPATVTDFTGRAAFVQELSDVLAAASTEEGRVMAVSALAGIGGVGKTTLAVHVAHRARAAFPDGQLYVDLQGAGQRAAEPETVLGSFLRALGTPASSIPDSLEERAALYRSVLDGRRVLVLLDNARDAAQVRPLLPGMEGCAALVTSRVRMVDLAGAHLVDLDVMSPEEALQLFTRIVGQERVASEREAALDVVAACGFLPLAIRIAASRLAARRTWTVSVLAAKLGDERRRLDELQAGDLAVKATFELGYGQLEPAQARAFRLLGLADGPDISLAAAAAVLALPAEDTEDLLESLVDTSLLESAAPGRYRYHDLVRLYARACAERDEQPPSERDAALSRLLDFYLATTAGVYAIERPGDRLTEHLQPTSTPGLVFPHRKGAWDWLYSEAVPLLACVRQSAGAATLRRAVDLLWAAVDLAESGANAKEYEEVATTLRDAARAASDVRAEGRACVVLSNARLFSGLFDQADQEAQQALRLAESAEDPLPLCWAANILGSIAFYQSRHEDAERNFNRAIEEFRDCGDLPGSASSLCNLSRLHLVTERAESAVILARQGTEIYETLGHSLRVANGRYALGMALGRSGQHSTAVEQLEEALRIFRDSRQRLWEGMALCRLAEVDLEAHQPTRAAGNAEMALTVLRGIGGEWRRGNVLTVLGKALDGIGHSGRAQVCWREALDIYEKLDSPEATEVRSLLTPIAAV
;
A
#
# COMPACT_ATOMS: atom_id res chain seq x y z
N MET A 1 -9.44 5.05 -55.95
CA MET A 1 -9.65 3.60 -56.13
C MET A 1 -9.43 2.97 -54.77
N ASP A 2 -10.40 2.48 -54.01
CA ASP A 2 -11.84 2.30 -54.22
C ASP A 2 -12.56 2.53 -52.88
N GLY A 3 -13.49 3.47 -52.87
CA GLY A 3 -14.36 3.75 -51.73
C GLY A 3 -15.60 2.89 -51.83
N VAL A 4 -15.75 1.93 -50.91
CA VAL A 4 -16.98 1.14 -50.76
C VAL A 4 -17.92 1.89 -49.80
N PRO A 5 -19.16 2.23 -50.22
CA PRO A 5 -20.12 2.93 -49.39
C PRO A 5 -20.86 1.97 -48.45
N ARG A 6 -20.84 2.27 -47.13
CA ARG A 6 -21.70 1.62 -46.14
C ARG A 6 -23.10 2.26 -46.15
N VAL A 7 -24.10 1.39 -46.19
CA VAL A 7 -25.54 1.67 -46.18
C VAL A 7 -25.94 2.47 -44.91
N PRO A 8 -26.79 3.50 -45.01
CA PRO A 8 -27.38 4.16 -43.84
C PRO A 8 -28.58 3.35 -43.32
N GLU A 9 -28.52 2.96 -42.04
CA GLU A 9 -29.64 2.38 -41.30
C GLU A 9 -30.81 3.38 -41.18
N GLN A 10 -32.02 2.89 -41.45
CA GLN A 10 -33.27 3.64 -41.32
C GLN A 10 -33.60 3.94 -39.85
N ARG A 11 -33.75 5.23 -39.52
CA ARG A 11 -34.27 5.70 -38.22
C ARG A 11 -35.74 5.30 -38.04
N ARG A 12 -36.05 4.68 -36.90
CA ARG A 12 -37.42 4.55 -36.35
C ARG A 12 -37.95 5.92 -35.88
N PRO A 13 -39.28 6.16 -35.85
CA PRO A 13 -39.85 7.46 -35.47
C PRO A 13 -39.75 7.70 -33.96
N GLU A 14 -39.35 8.90 -33.56
CA GLU A 14 -39.20 9.35 -32.16
C GLU A 14 -40.55 9.41 -31.43
N GLU A 15 -40.62 8.85 -30.23
CA GLU A 15 -41.74 9.02 -29.29
C GLU A 15 -41.83 10.49 -28.85
N SER A 16 -42.99 11.12 -29.05
CA SER A 16 -43.28 12.51 -28.66
C SER A 16 -43.12 12.71 -27.15
N ALA A 17 -42.14 13.49 -26.73
CA ALA A 17 -41.95 13.88 -25.32
C ALA A 17 -43.18 14.63 -24.76
N ALA A 18 -43.60 14.30 -23.54
CA ALA A 18 -44.80 14.85 -22.90
C ALA A 18 -44.68 16.36 -22.63
N LEU A 19 -45.80 17.08 -22.82
CA LEU A 19 -45.90 18.53 -22.58
C LEU A 19 -46.26 18.82 -21.12
N ARG A 20 -45.63 19.80 -20.49
CA ARG A 20 -45.99 20.26 -19.13
C ARG A 20 -46.31 21.75 -19.17
N PHE A 21 -47.32 22.17 -18.42
CA PHE A 21 -47.74 23.57 -18.31
C PHE A 21 -47.78 24.00 -16.86
N SER A 22 -47.40 25.26 -16.59
CA SER A 22 -47.53 25.88 -15.27
C SER A 22 -48.40 27.13 -15.32
N VAL A 23 -49.35 27.21 -14.39
CA VAL A 23 -50.23 28.37 -14.14
C VAL A 23 -50.29 28.77 -12.65
N LEU A 24 -49.78 27.93 -11.73
CA LEU A 24 -49.65 28.24 -10.29
C LEU A 24 -48.41 29.11 -9.96
N GLY A 25 -47.79 29.66 -11.00
CA GLY A 25 -46.72 30.64 -10.97
C GLY A 25 -46.66 31.39 -12.31
N PRO A 26 -45.49 31.79 -12.80
CA PRO A 26 -45.35 32.35 -14.15
C PRO A 26 -45.80 31.36 -15.23
N VAL A 27 -46.61 31.83 -16.19
CA VAL A 27 -47.14 30.95 -17.26
C VAL A 27 -46.03 30.44 -18.17
N ARG A 28 -45.72 29.15 -18.05
CA ARG A 28 -44.62 28.44 -18.73
C ARG A 28 -45.11 27.13 -19.33
N ALA A 29 -44.41 26.67 -20.36
CA ALA A 29 -44.64 25.38 -21.00
C ALA A 29 -43.31 24.68 -21.22
N TRP A 30 -43.29 23.35 -21.13
CA TRP A 30 -42.12 22.51 -21.37
C TRP A 30 -42.48 21.35 -22.28
N ARG A 31 -41.51 20.88 -23.07
CA ARG A 31 -41.55 19.61 -23.78
C ARG A 31 -40.41 18.74 -23.23
N GLY A 32 -40.75 17.66 -22.51
CA GLY A 32 -39.76 16.92 -21.74
C GLY A 32 -39.03 17.85 -20.75
N GLY A 33 -37.72 18.01 -20.91
CA GLY A 33 -36.90 18.92 -20.10
C GLY A 33 -36.71 20.33 -20.70
N GLU A 34 -37.19 20.62 -21.91
CA GLU A 34 -36.91 21.88 -22.61
C GLU A 34 -38.06 22.89 -22.45
N THR A 35 -37.75 24.13 -22.06
CA THR A 35 -38.73 25.22 -21.96
C THR A 35 -39.19 25.69 -23.34
N LEU A 36 -40.50 25.69 -23.59
CA LEU A 36 -41.09 26.22 -24.81
C LEU A 36 -41.31 27.75 -24.71
N PRO A 37 -41.08 28.50 -25.80
CA PRO A 37 -41.33 29.93 -25.82
C PRO A 37 -42.84 30.22 -25.79
N THR A 38 -43.37 30.62 -24.63
CA THR A 38 -44.79 30.98 -24.44
C THR A 38 -45.14 32.40 -24.92
N GLY A 39 -44.17 33.13 -25.46
CA GLY A 39 -44.37 34.37 -26.21
C GLY A 39 -44.55 35.64 -25.35
N SER A 40 -45.11 36.69 -25.98
CA SER A 40 -45.36 37.98 -25.32
C SER A 40 -46.41 37.88 -24.20
N PRO A 41 -46.53 38.88 -23.29
CA PRO A 41 -47.54 38.86 -22.23
C PRO A 41 -48.96 38.56 -22.71
N GLN A 42 -49.39 39.12 -23.86
CA GLN A 42 -50.71 38.81 -24.43
C GLN A 42 -50.82 37.37 -24.99
N GLN A 43 -49.73 36.77 -25.47
CA GLN A 43 -49.71 35.36 -25.89
C GLN A 43 -49.81 34.43 -24.66
N ARG A 44 -49.12 34.77 -23.57
CA ARG A 44 -49.25 34.05 -22.29
C ARG A 44 -50.65 34.19 -21.68
N ALA A 45 -51.28 35.35 -21.82
CA ALA A 45 -52.65 35.57 -21.39
C ALA A 45 -53.65 34.72 -22.19
N LEU A 46 -53.48 34.60 -23.52
CA LEU A 46 -54.26 33.69 -24.34
C LEU A 46 -54.03 32.23 -23.93
N LEU A 47 -52.78 31.84 -23.69
CA LEU A 47 -52.43 30.49 -23.24
C LEU A 47 -53.07 30.17 -21.89
N ALA A 48 -52.98 31.07 -20.91
CA ALA A 48 -53.58 30.92 -19.59
C ALA A 48 -55.11 30.79 -19.65
N ALA A 49 -55.78 31.65 -20.45
CA ALA A 49 -57.22 31.61 -20.63
C ALA A 49 -57.71 30.26 -21.20
N LEU A 50 -56.92 29.63 -22.06
CA LEU A 50 -57.23 28.33 -22.65
C LEU A 50 -56.90 27.16 -21.71
N LEU A 51 -55.77 27.20 -20.98
CA LEU A 51 -55.39 26.16 -20.01
C LEU A 51 -56.38 26.08 -18.85
N LEU A 52 -56.80 27.22 -18.30
CA LEU A 52 -57.73 27.31 -17.16
C LEU A 52 -59.18 26.96 -17.52
N ARG A 53 -59.46 26.66 -18.80
CA ARG A 53 -60.77 26.18 -19.27
C ARG A 53 -60.83 24.67 -19.44
N GLU A 54 -59.76 23.94 -19.07
CA GLU A 54 -59.72 22.47 -18.97
C GLU A 54 -60.29 21.78 -20.22
N GLY A 55 -59.81 22.18 -21.40
CA GLY A 55 -60.22 21.60 -22.68
C GLY A 55 -61.49 22.17 -23.32
N ARG A 56 -62.22 23.06 -22.65
CA ARG A 56 -63.41 23.72 -23.21
C ARG A 56 -63.02 24.80 -24.22
N THR A 57 -63.70 24.82 -25.36
CA THR A 57 -63.47 25.81 -26.43
C THR A 57 -63.91 27.21 -25.99
N ALA A 58 -62.99 28.18 -26.13
CA ALA A 58 -63.27 29.60 -25.94
C ALA A 58 -63.47 30.27 -27.31
N THR A 59 -64.63 30.89 -27.51
CA THR A 59 -64.93 31.64 -28.72
C THR A 59 -64.00 32.85 -28.86
N SER A 60 -63.85 33.34 -30.09
CA SER A 60 -63.01 34.52 -30.32
C SER A 60 -63.48 35.76 -29.53
N GLY A 61 -64.79 35.91 -29.28
CA GLY A 61 -65.34 36.98 -28.43
C GLY A 61 -64.91 36.84 -26.97
N GLU A 62 -65.11 35.66 -26.37
CA GLU A 62 -64.70 35.40 -24.98
C GLU A 62 -63.20 35.60 -24.76
N LEU A 63 -62.37 35.26 -25.75
CA LEU A 63 -60.93 35.47 -25.68
C LEU A 63 -60.56 36.95 -25.75
N ILE A 64 -61.30 37.74 -26.54
CA ILE A 64 -61.11 39.20 -26.60
C ILE A 64 -61.47 39.82 -25.24
N ASP A 65 -62.63 39.46 -24.69
CA ASP A 65 -63.08 39.96 -23.39
C ASP A 65 -62.12 39.54 -22.26
N ALA A 66 -61.60 38.31 -22.30
CA ALA A 66 -60.64 37.82 -21.30
C ALA A 66 -59.30 38.57 -21.32
N LEU A 67 -58.83 38.97 -22.51
CA LEU A 67 -57.55 39.63 -22.73
C LEU A 67 -57.59 41.14 -22.49
N TRP A 68 -58.67 41.79 -22.94
CA TRP A 68 -58.76 43.26 -22.99
C TRP A 68 -59.96 43.86 -22.26
N GLY A 69 -60.94 43.06 -21.85
CA GLY A 69 -62.17 43.55 -21.21
C GLY A 69 -62.95 44.51 -22.12
N ASP A 70 -63.40 45.63 -21.54
CA ASP A 70 -64.24 46.63 -22.22
C ASP A 70 -63.48 47.50 -23.25
N GLU A 71 -62.14 47.39 -23.34
CA GLU A 71 -61.28 48.20 -24.21
C GLU A 71 -60.45 47.37 -25.23
N PRO A 72 -61.08 46.59 -26.13
CA PRO A 72 -60.35 45.81 -27.12
C PRO A 72 -59.75 46.68 -28.24
N PRO A 73 -58.56 46.34 -28.78
CA PRO A 73 -57.98 47.04 -29.92
C PRO A 73 -58.83 46.87 -31.19
N SER A 74 -58.78 47.86 -32.10
CA SER A 74 -59.59 47.87 -33.34
C SER A 74 -59.40 46.65 -34.26
N GLN A 75 -58.29 45.91 -34.10
CA GLN A 75 -58.00 44.64 -34.79
C GLN A 75 -57.85 43.45 -33.82
N ALA A 76 -58.61 43.41 -32.72
CA ALA A 76 -58.51 42.36 -31.69
C ALA A 76 -58.66 40.94 -32.25
N LEU A 77 -59.62 40.70 -33.15
CA LEU A 77 -59.81 39.39 -33.78
C LEU A 77 -58.57 38.93 -34.59
N ALA A 78 -57.90 39.87 -35.28
CA ALA A 78 -56.67 39.57 -36.01
C ALA A 78 -55.48 39.31 -35.07
N ALA A 79 -55.43 40.02 -33.93
CA ALA A 79 -54.43 39.80 -32.90
C ALA A 79 -54.57 38.41 -32.25
N VAL A 80 -55.79 37.99 -31.87
CA VAL A 80 -56.05 36.63 -31.33
C VAL A 80 -55.62 35.54 -32.31
N ARG A 81 -55.96 35.69 -33.60
CA ARG A 81 -55.51 34.76 -34.66
C ARG A 81 -54.00 34.68 -34.77
N THR A 82 -53.32 35.82 -34.65
CA THR A 82 -51.85 35.90 -34.70
C THR A 82 -51.22 35.21 -33.49
N TYR A 83 -51.75 35.45 -32.28
CA TYR A 83 -51.27 34.81 -31.06
C TYR A 83 -51.50 33.30 -31.10
N ALA A 84 -52.68 32.84 -31.52
CA ALA A 84 -52.98 31.43 -31.69
C ALA A 84 -52.07 30.76 -32.75
N SER A 85 -51.76 31.45 -33.84
CA SER A 85 -50.82 30.94 -34.85
C SER A 85 -49.39 30.82 -34.32
N ARG A 86 -48.95 31.73 -33.44
CA ARG A 86 -47.61 31.66 -32.81
C ARG A 86 -47.55 30.55 -31.77
N LEU A 87 -48.59 30.42 -30.94
CA LEU A 87 -48.71 29.32 -29.98
C LEU A 87 -48.75 27.95 -30.69
N ARG A 88 -49.44 27.82 -31.83
CA ARG A 88 -49.39 26.58 -32.64
C ARG A 88 -48.01 26.21 -33.16
N LYS A 89 -47.14 27.18 -33.39
CA LYS A 89 -45.75 26.91 -33.81
C LYS A 89 -44.90 26.45 -32.64
N ALA A 90 -45.21 26.93 -31.43
CA ALA A 90 -44.48 26.58 -30.22
C ALA A 90 -44.96 25.26 -29.59
N LEU A 91 -46.24 24.93 -29.74
CA LEU A 91 -46.88 23.71 -29.21
C LEU A 91 -46.92 22.61 -30.25
N ASP A 92 -47.09 21.35 -29.81
CA ASP A 92 -47.18 20.22 -30.72
C ASP A 92 -48.43 20.25 -31.62
N PRO A 93 -48.32 19.71 -32.85
CA PRO A 93 -49.47 19.61 -33.76
C PRO A 93 -50.62 18.85 -33.09
N GLY A 94 -51.79 19.49 -32.99
CA GLY A 94 -52.99 18.89 -32.39
C GLY A 94 -53.30 19.36 -30.96
N VAL A 95 -52.38 20.06 -30.27
CA VAL A 95 -52.61 20.58 -28.91
C VAL A 95 -53.54 21.79 -28.91
N LEU A 96 -53.29 22.78 -29.78
CA LEU A 96 -54.16 23.95 -29.94
C LEU A 96 -55.09 23.80 -31.15
N ILE A 97 -56.33 23.38 -30.90
CA ILE A 97 -57.34 23.16 -31.94
C ILE A 97 -58.15 24.43 -32.24
N SER A 98 -58.56 24.60 -33.50
CA SER A 98 -59.63 25.56 -33.83
C SER A 98 -60.94 24.78 -33.93
N GLU A 99 -61.93 25.15 -33.14
CA GLU A 99 -63.24 24.51 -33.14
C GLU A 99 -64.31 25.60 -32.99
N SER A 100 -65.40 25.52 -33.75
CA SER A 100 -66.58 26.40 -33.61
C SER A 100 -66.29 27.91 -33.55
N GLY A 101 -65.32 28.40 -34.33
CA GLY A 101 -64.94 29.83 -34.37
C GLY A 101 -64.12 30.31 -33.16
N GLY A 102 -63.62 29.38 -32.35
CA GLY A 102 -62.79 29.61 -31.17
C GLY A 102 -61.53 28.74 -31.13
N TYR A 103 -60.90 28.72 -29.97
CA TYR A 103 -59.68 27.96 -29.69
C TYR A 103 -59.83 27.14 -28.41
N ALA A 104 -59.21 25.95 -28.38
CA ALA A 104 -59.13 25.11 -27.18
C ALA A 104 -57.76 24.44 -27.09
N ILE A 105 -57.28 24.18 -25.88
CA ILE A 105 -56.11 23.33 -25.64
C ILE A 105 -56.59 21.96 -25.20
N ARG A 106 -56.29 20.92 -25.99
CA ARG A 106 -56.59 19.53 -25.62
C ARG A 106 -55.29 18.79 -25.36
N LEU A 107 -55.11 18.38 -24.11
CA LEU A 107 -54.04 17.49 -23.70
C LEU A 107 -54.60 16.06 -23.75
N SER A 108 -54.05 15.20 -24.61
CA SER A 108 -54.44 13.79 -24.65
C SER A 108 -54.03 13.09 -23.35
N GLU A 109 -54.82 12.12 -22.89
CA GLU A 109 -54.52 11.32 -21.70
C GLU A 109 -53.10 10.73 -21.81
N GLY A 110 -52.20 11.14 -20.89
CA GLY A 110 -50.80 10.70 -20.84
C GLY A 110 -49.79 11.54 -21.65
N ALA A 111 -50.23 12.53 -22.45
CA ALA A 111 -49.34 13.33 -23.30
C ALA A 111 -49.06 14.75 -22.80
N GLY A 112 -49.79 15.24 -21.79
CA GLY A 112 -49.38 16.45 -21.09
C GLY A 112 -50.06 16.72 -19.75
N THR A 113 -49.37 17.44 -18.87
CA THR A 113 -49.81 17.75 -17.50
C THR A 113 -49.90 19.26 -17.26
N LEU A 114 -50.82 19.67 -16.39
CA LEU A 114 -51.01 21.03 -15.91
C LEU A 114 -50.86 21.01 -14.38
N ASP A 115 -49.99 21.85 -13.84
CA ASP A 115 -49.75 21.96 -12.39
C ASP A 115 -51.03 22.21 -11.56
N LEU A 116 -51.99 22.98 -12.10
CA LEU A 116 -53.30 23.18 -11.47
C LEU A 116 -54.10 21.87 -11.34
N ALA A 117 -54.11 21.03 -12.38
CA ALA A 117 -54.84 19.76 -12.35
C ALA A 117 -54.16 18.79 -11.37
N GLU A 118 -52.83 18.76 -11.33
CA GLU A 118 -52.05 17.97 -10.38
C GLU A 118 -52.31 18.43 -8.93
N ALA A 119 -52.32 19.74 -8.67
CA ALA A 119 -52.65 20.28 -7.36
C ALA A 119 -54.08 19.92 -6.91
N GLN A 120 -55.05 19.93 -7.83
CA GLN A 120 -56.44 19.57 -7.54
C GLN A 120 -56.58 18.09 -7.20
N GLU A 121 -55.89 17.21 -7.93
CA GLU A 121 -55.88 15.76 -7.68
C GLU A 121 -55.26 15.46 -6.31
N ILE A 122 -54.07 16.03 -6.04
CA ILE A 122 -53.38 15.87 -4.75
C ILE A 122 -54.25 16.41 -3.60
N SER A 123 -54.91 17.57 -3.78
CA SER A 123 -55.80 18.15 -2.78
C SER A 123 -57.04 17.28 -2.53
N ALA A 124 -57.61 16.65 -3.57
CA ALA A 124 -58.74 15.75 -3.42
C ALA A 124 -58.35 14.47 -2.68
N ASP A 125 -57.15 13.95 -2.93
CA ASP A 125 -56.61 12.80 -2.20
C ASP A 125 -56.24 13.14 -0.75
N ALA A 126 -55.77 14.37 -0.49
CA ALA A 126 -55.55 14.87 0.86
C ALA A 126 -56.87 14.91 1.66
N GLU A 127 -57.95 15.37 1.04
CA GLU A 127 -59.27 15.37 1.68
C GLU A 127 -59.77 13.93 1.93
N LYS A 128 -59.57 12.99 1.01
CA LYS A 128 -59.91 11.57 1.26
C LYS A 128 -59.12 11.00 2.44
N ALA A 129 -57.81 11.27 2.50
CA ALA A 129 -56.94 10.82 3.59
C ALA A 129 -57.38 11.41 4.94
N LYS A 130 -57.76 12.70 4.95
CA LYS A 130 -58.33 13.37 6.13
C LYS A 130 -59.62 12.70 6.59
N HIS A 131 -60.54 12.41 5.67
CA HIS A 131 -61.81 11.74 6.00
C HIS A 131 -61.61 10.29 6.47
N SER A 132 -60.54 9.61 6.05
CA SER A 132 -60.17 8.27 6.55
C SER A 132 -59.39 8.28 7.87
N GLY A 133 -59.13 9.46 8.44
CA GLY A 133 -58.39 9.61 9.71
C GLY A 133 -56.86 9.55 9.59
N ASP A 134 -56.32 9.48 8.36
CA ASP A 134 -54.88 9.51 8.12
C ASP A 134 -54.41 10.96 7.92
N LEU A 135 -54.32 11.67 9.05
CA LEU A 135 -53.88 13.07 9.08
C LEU A 135 -52.44 13.23 8.59
N GLY A 136 -51.60 12.18 8.75
CA GLY A 136 -50.20 12.19 8.30
C GLY A 136 -50.10 12.25 6.78
N LEU A 137 -50.80 11.33 6.10
CA LEU A 137 -50.87 11.31 4.65
C LEU A 137 -51.57 12.56 4.10
N ALA A 138 -52.66 13.01 4.74
CA ALA A 138 -53.35 14.25 4.34
C ALA A 138 -52.41 15.47 4.37
N ARG A 139 -51.60 15.60 5.43
CA ARG A 139 -50.60 16.66 5.57
C ARG A 139 -49.51 16.58 4.50
N GLU A 140 -48.98 15.39 4.23
CA GLU A 140 -47.95 15.20 3.20
C GLU A 140 -48.47 15.58 1.81
N LEU A 141 -49.69 15.16 1.48
CA LEU A 141 -50.34 15.50 0.22
C LEU A 141 -50.57 17.01 0.10
N LEU A 142 -51.07 17.69 1.15
CA LEU A 142 -51.21 19.16 1.12
C LEU A 142 -49.87 19.88 0.93
N ASN A 143 -48.79 19.40 1.56
CA ASN A 143 -47.45 19.95 1.34
C ASN A 143 -47.00 19.78 -0.12
N ARG A 144 -47.23 18.60 -0.71
CA ARG A 144 -46.92 18.35 -2.13
C ARG A 144 -47.72 19.26 -3.06
N ALA A 145 -49.00 19.50 -2.77
CA ALA A 145 -49.82 20.42 -3.54
C ALA A 145 -49.25 21.85 -3.44
N LEU A 146 -48.98 22.34 -2.22
CA LEU A 146 -48.50 23.71 -1.98
C LEU A 146 -47.14 24.00 -2.63
N VAL A 147 -46.26 23.00 -2.80
CA VAL A 147 -44.97 23.13 -3.50
C VAL A 147 -45.14 23.46 -4.99
N LEU A 148 -46.30 23.17 -5.59
CA LEU A 148 -46.57 23.50 -7.00
C LEU A 148 -46.73 25.01 -7.24
N TRP A 149 -46.95 25.81 -6.19
CA TRP A 149 -46.99 27.27 -6.29
C TRP A 149 -45.58 27.87 -6.36
N ASP A 150 -45.18 28.32 -7.56
CA ASP A 150 -43.93 29.06 -7.83
C ASP A 150 -44.20 30.59 -7.81
N GLY A 151 -44.52 31.13 -6.63
CA GLY A 151 -44.79 32.57 -6.44
C GLY A 151 -46.24 32.98 -6.73
N GLU A 152 -46.42 34.17 -7.34
CA GLU A 152 -47.74 34.71 -7.69
C GLU A 152 -48.34 33.94 -8.88
N PRO A 153 -49.56 33.37 -8.76
CA PRO A 153 -50.21 32.69 -9.88
C PRO A 153 -50.40 33.62 -11.08
N LEU A 154 -50.14 33.12 -12.29
CA LEU A 154 -50.22 33.89 -13.53
C LEU A 154 -49.39 35.18 -13.50
N ALA A 155 -48.20 35.14 -12.88
CA ALA A 155 -47.31 36.28 -12.78
C ALA A 155 -47.01 36.89 -14.17
N SER A 156 -47.05 38.22 -14.27
CA SER A 156 -46.80 38.98 -15.51
C SER A 156 -47.78 38.70 -16.67
N VAL A 157 -48.98 38.17 -16.38
CA VAL A 157 -50.06 37.97 -17.35
C VAL A 157 -51.10 39.09 -17.19
N PRO A 158 -51.27 39.96 -18.21
CA PRO A 158 -52.26 41.03 -18.18
C PRO A 158 -53.67 40.55 -18.57
N GLY A 159 -54.69 41.26 -18.11
CA GLY A 159 -56.07 41.12 -18.56
C GLY A 159 -57.04 40.73 -17.43
N PRO A 160 -58.31 41.13 -17.54
CA PRO A 160 -59.29 40.99 -16.44
C PRO A 160 -59.55 39.53 -16.03
N TYR A 161 -59.44 38.58 -16.98
CA TYR A 161 -59.59 37.16 -16.67
C TYR A 161 -58.41 36.64 -15.84
N ALA A 162 -57.18 37.05 -16.15
CA ALA A 162 -55.99 36.64 -15.41
C ALA A 162 -56.03 37.19 -13.97
N ASP A 163 -56.47 38.44 -13.78
CA ASP A 163 -56.61 39.05 -12.46
C ASP A 163 -57.65 38.32 -11.60
N THR A 164 -58.80 37.97 -12.19
CA THR A 164 -59.84 37.19 -11.49
C THR A 164 -59.35 35.80 -11.10
N GLN A 165 -58.65 35.11 -12.00
CA GLN A 165 -58.11 33.77 -11.70
C GLN A 165 -56.97 33.82 -10.69
N ARG A 166 -56.13 34.85 -10.71
CA ARG A 166 -55.08 35.05 -9.72
C ARG A 166 -55.65 35.19 -8.32
N ALA A 167 -56.68 36.03 -8.13
CA ALA A 167 -57.36 36.18 -6.85
C ALA A 167 -57.98 34.84 -6.38
N ARG A 168 -58.64 34.10 -7.29
CA ARG A 168 -59.21 32.78 -6.99
C ARG A 168 -58.15 31.75 -6.57
N LEU A 169 -57.02 31.69 -7.28
CA LEU A 169 -55.94 30.72 -7.02
C LEU A 169 -55.18 31.05 -5.73
N GLU A 170 -54.98 32.34 -5.42
CA GLU A 170 -54.38 32.75 -4.16
C GLU A 170 -55.31 32.45 -2.97
N GLU A 171 -56.62 32.68 -3.12
CA GLU A 171 -57.61 32.31 -2.11
C GLU A 171 -57.61 30.80 -1.86
N TRP A 172 -57.53 29.99 -2.92
CA TRP A 172 -57.45 28.54 -2.78
C TRP A 172 -56.15 28.08 -2.09
N ARG A 173 -55.01 28.70 -2.42
CA ARG A 173 -53.73 28.45 -1.74
C ARG A 173 -53.84 28.71 -0.23
N LEU A 174 -54.47 29.81 0.16
CA LEU A 174 -54.67 30.15 1.58
C LEU A 174 -55.54 29.11 2.29
N GLN A 175 -56.57 28.57 1.63
CA GLN A 175 -57.41 27.51 2.20
C GLN A 175 -56.64 26.19 2.41
N LEU A 176 -55.73 25.84 1.50
CA LEU A 176 -54.86 24.67 1.64
C LEU A 176 -53.85 24.87 2.79
N LEU A 177 -53.28 26.07 2.92
CA LEU A 177 -52.41 26.43 4.04
C LEU A 177 -53.15 26.36 5.39
N GLU A 178 -54.36 26.93 5.47
CA GLU A 178 -55.20 26.86 6.67
C GLU A 178 -55.49 25.41 7.07
N SER A 179 -55.82 24.55 6.10
CA SER A 179 -56.11 23.13 6.35
C SER A 179 -54.87 22.39 6.82
N ARG A 180 -53.71 22.64 6.22
CA ARG A 180 -52.43 22.03 6.63
C ARG A 180 -52.04 22.46 8.04
N LEU A 181 -52.15 23.74 8.36
CA LEU A 181 -51.82 24.30 9.68
C LEU A 181 -52.78 23.80 10.77
N ASP A 182 -54.05 23.59 10.46
CA ASP A 182 -55.00 22.94 11.38
C ASP A 182 -54.54 21.51 11.73
N MET A 183 -54.11 20.74 10.73
CA MET A 183 -53.56 19.38 10.93
C MET A 183 -52.22 19.40 11.67
N ASP A 184 -51.34 20.38 11.38
CA ASP A 184 -50.08 20.56 12.12
C ASP A 184 -50.36 20.77 13.62
N LEU A 185 -51.41 21.53 13.95
CA LEU A 185 -51.83 21.72 15.33
C LEU A 185 -52.49 20.48 15.93
N GLU A 186 -53.21 19.66 15.17
CA GLU A 186 -53.74 18.37 15.67
C GLU A 186 -52.63 17.35 15.96
N GLN A 187 -51.53 17.39 15.19
CA GLN A 187 -50.38 16.47 15.33
C GLN A 187 -49.33 16.90 16.37
N GLY A 188 -49.55 18.01 17.07
CA GLY A 188 -48.62 18.47 18.12
C GLY A 188 -47.51 19.42 17.64
N CYS A 189 -47.49 19.83 16.37
CA CYS A 189 -46.45 20.70 15.79
C CYS A 189 -46.68 22.20 16.12
N HIS A 190 -46.99 22.52 17.38
CA HIS A 190 -47.45 23.86 17.78
C HIS A 190 -46.38 24.94 17.64
N ALA A 191 -45.13 24.66 18.02
CA ALA A 191 -44.06 25.66 18.04
C ALA A 191 -43.62 26.09 16.64
N GLU A 192 -43.56 25.15 15.69
CA GLU A 192 -43.22 25.42 14.28
C GLU A 192 -44.33 26.22 13.60
N ALA A 193 -45.60 25.87 13.86
CA ALA A 193 -46.75 26.56 13.31
C ALA A 193 -46.86 28.02 13.76
N VAL A 194 -46.41 28.38 14.99
CA VAL A 194 -46.46 29.77 15.49
C VAL A 194 -45.70 30.74 14.59
N SER A 195 -44.51 30.36 14.09
CA SER A 195 -43.68 31.23 13.24
C SER A 195 -44.37 31.53 11.91
N GLU A 196 -44.87 30.48 11.24
CA GLU A 196 -45.56 30.58 9.96
C GLU A 196 -46.91 31.32 10.08
N LEU A 197 -47.70 31.01 11.12
CA LEU A 197 -48.95 31.70 11.40
C LEU A 197 -48.75 33.18 11.75
N THR A 198 -47.64 33.54 12.41
CA THR A 198 -47.31 34.96 12.68
C THR A 198 -47.06 35.72 11.37
N ALA A 199 -46.33 35.11 10.41
CA ALA A 199 -46.11 35.73 9.11
C ALA A 199 -47.39 35.83 8.28
N LEU A 200 -48.21 34.78 8.23
CA LEU A 200 -49.47 34.76 7.49
C LEU A 200 -50.50 35.74 8.05
N THR A 201 -50.58 35.87 9.38
CA THR A 201 -51.49 36.84 10.02
C THR A 201 -51.04 38.29 9.85
N ALA A 202 -49.75 38.55 9.64
CA ALA A 202 -49.26 39.88 9.26
C ALA A 202 -49.60 40.20 7.79
N ALA A 203 -49.48 39.23 6.89
CA ALA A 203 -49.82 39.38 5.47
C ALA A 203 -51.34 39.48 5.20
N HIS A 204 -52.16 38.76 5.98
CA HIS A 204 -53.62 38.72 5.86
C HIS A 204 -54.29 39.08 7.19
N PRO A 205 -54.20 40.35 7.63
CA PRO A 205 -54.55 40.73 9.00
C PRO A 205 -56.04 40.62 9.32
N LEU A 206 -56.92 40.70 8.31
CA LEU A 206 -58.38 40.56 8.45
C LEU A 206 -58.89 39.10 8.38
N ARG A 207 -58.01 38.11 8.15
CA ARG A 207 -58.41 36.70 8.01
C ARG A 207 -58.47 36.03 9.38
N GLU A 208 -59.65 36.04 9.99
CA GLU A 208 -59.89 35.57 11.36
C GLU A 208 -59.46 34.12 11.62
N ARG A 209 -59.57 33.22 10.65
CA ARG A 209 -59.20 31.80 10.81
C ARG A 209 -57.71 31.59 11.10
N LEU A 210 -56.82 32.34 10.45
CA LEU A 210 -55.38 32.31 10.74
C LEU A 210 -55.06 32.83 12.16
N ARG A 211 -55.84 33.82 12.63
CA ARG A 211 -55.73 34.35 14.00
C ARG A 211 -56.22 33.32 15.03
N GLU A 212 -57.31 32.59 14.74
CA GLU A 212 -57.78 31.47 15.56
C GLU A 212 -56.69 30.39 15.71
N LEU A 213 -56.09 29.95 14.61
CA LEU A 213 -55.01 28.96 14.62
C LEU A 213 -53.79 29.45 15.40
N LEU A 214 -53.41 30.72 15.25
CA LEU A 214 -52.29 31.32 16.01
C LEU A 214 -52.58 31.37 17.51
N MET A 215 -53.80 31.76 17.91
CA MET A 215 -54.22 31.74 19.31
C MET A 215 -54.16 30.34 19.90
N LEU A 216 -54.63 29.33 19.17
CA LEU A 216 -54.59 27.93 19.60
C LEU A 216 -53.14 27.41 19.72
N ALA A 217 -52.29 27.71 18.75
CA ALA A 217 -50.88 27.31 18.73
C ALA A 217 -50.09 27.90 19.91
N LEU A 218 -50.29 29.21 20.20
CA LEU A 218 -49.68 29.90 21.33
C LEU A 218 -50.16 29.32 22.67
N TYR A 219 -51.46 29.04 22.80
CA TYR A 219 -52.03 28.43 23.99
C TYR A 219 -51.46 27.02 24.24
N ARG A 220 -51.44 26.16 23.21
CA ARG A 220 -50.87 24.80 23.30
C ARG A 220 -49.35 24.79 23.54
N SER A 221 -48.66 25.89 23.21
CA SER A 221 -47.24 26.09 23.52
C SER A 221 -47.00 26.70 24.92
N GLY A 222 -48.02 26.80 25.77
CA GLY A 222 -47.93 27.36 27.13
C GLY A 222 -47.89 28.89 27.20
N ARG A 223 -48.09 29.60 26.08
CA ARG A 223 -48.01 31.07 25.96
C ARG A 223 -49.39 31.73 26.01
N GLN A 224 -50.15 31.45 27.07
CA GLN A 224 -51.54 31.90 27.22
C GLN A 224 -51.73 33.43 27.13
N ALA A 225 -50.83 34.20 27.75
CA ALA A 225 -50.91 35.67 27.74
C ALA A 225 -50.82 36.23 26.31
N GLU A 226 -49.97 35.64 25.47
CA GLU A 226 -49.78 36.06 24.09
C GLU A 226 -50.96 35.64 23.20
N ALA A 227 -51.55 34.46 23.44
CA ALA A 227 -52.79 34.05 22.76
C ALA A 227 -53.94 35.04 23.03
N LEU A 228 -54.08 35.54 24.27
CA LEU A 228 -55.09 36.54 24.61
C LEU A 228 -54.76 37.93 24.05
N ALA A 229 -53.48 38.28 23.90
CA ALA A 229 -53.06 39.50 23.22
C ALA A 229 -53.47 39.49 21.74
N VAL A 230 -53.29 38.35 21.03
CA VAL A 230 -53.74 38.19 19.63
C VAL A 230 -55.24 38.43 19.48
N TYR A 231 -56.07 37.98 20.43
CA TYR A 231 -57.51 38.28 20.43
C TYR A 231 -57.80 39.77 20.59
N ALA A 232 -57.17 40.42 21.56
CA ALA A 232 -57.36 41.84 21.84
C ALA A 232 -56.98 42.71 20.64
N ASP A 233 -55.87 42.38 19.98
CA ASP A 233 -55.40 43.05 18.77
C ASP A 233 -56.34 42.82 17.59
N THR A 234 -56.81 41.58 17.40
CA THR A 234 -57.76 41.24 16.32
C THR A 234 -59.10 41.97 16.50
N ARG A 235 -59.63 42.05 17.73
CA ARG A 235 -60.87 42.78 18.02
C ARG A 235 -60.74 44.27 17.73
N ARG A 236 -59.60 44.88 18.09
CA ARG A 236 -59.34 46.30 17.79
C ARG A 236 -59.28 46.53 16.28
N LEU A 237 -58.53 45.69 15.57
CA LEU A 237 -58.38 45.79 14.12
C LEU A 237 -59.72 45.66 13.37
N LEU A 238 -60.56 44.67 13.72
CA LEU A 238 -61.86 44.47 13.06
C LEU A 238 -62.85 45.61 13.36
N ALA A 239 -62.80 46.17 14.57
CA ALA A 239 -63.61 47.33 14.93
C ALA A 239 -63.16 48.59 14.16
N ASP A 240 -61.86 48.80 14.01
CA ASP A 240 -61.28 49.98 13.35
C ASP A 240 -61.47 49.93 11.82
N GLU A 241 -61.22 48.78 11.18
CA GLU A 241 -61.22 48.64 9.71
C GLU A 241 -62.61 48.30 9.13
N LEU A 242 -63.41 47.50 9.85
CA LEU A 242 -64.66 46.95 9.33
C LEU A 242 -65.90 47.32 10.18
N GLY A 243 -65.71 47.89 11.38
CA GLY A 243 -66.80 48.25 12.29
C GLY A 243 -67.56 47.05 12.85
N VAL A 244 -66.97 45.85 12.81
CA VAL A 244 -67.60 44.59 13.24
C VAL A 244 -66.86 43.96 14.42
N ASP A 245 -67.59 43.20 15.24
CA ASP A 245 -66.99 42.37 16.27
C ASP A 245 -66.47 41.04 15.69
N PRO A 246 -65.50 40.36 16.35
CA PRO A 246 -65.01 39.05 15.93
C PRO A 246 -66.12 37.98 15.84
N ARG A 247 -65.90 37.00 14.96
CA ARG A 247 -66.77 35.82 14.78
C ARG A 247 -66.89 34.99 16.05
N ALA A 248 -67.96 34.19 16.11
CA ALA A 248 -68.25 33.32 17.24
C ALA A 248 -67.11 32.35 17.56
N GLY A 249 -66.45 31.77 16.55
CA GLY A 249 -65.31 30.85 16.74
C GLY A 249 -64.15 31.48 17.52
N LEU A 250 -63.74 32.70 17.16
CA LEU A 250 -62.68 33.42 17.87
C LEU A 250 -63.09 33.83 19.30
N LYS A 251 -64.36 34.22 19.51
CA LYS A 251 -64.93 34.54 20.84
C LYS A 251 -64.98 33.31 21.76
N GLU A 252 -65.40 32.17 21.22
CA GLU A 252 -65.46 30.89 21.95
C GLU A 252 -64.07 30.40 22.32
N LEU A 253 -63.09 30.48 21.41
CA LEU A 253 -61.71 30.12 21.70
C LEU A 253 -61.13 30.99 22.83
N GLN A 254 -61.38 32.30 22.83
CA GLN A 254 -60.97 33.19 23.92
C GLN A 254 -61.56 32.75 25.27
N GLN A 255 -62.86 32.44 25.33
CA GLN A 255 -63.51 31.99 26.56
C GLN A 255 -62.94 30.67 27.07
N ARG A 256 -62.72 29.71 26.18
CA ARG A 256 -62.12 28.41 26.52
C ARG A 256 -60.68 28.54 27.01
N ILE A 257 -59.89 29.44 26.42
CA ILE A 257 -58.52 29.77 26.88
C ILE A 257 -58.55 30.44 28.26
N LEU A 258 -59.49 31.35 28.54
CA LEU A 258 -59.64 31.99 29.85
C LEU A 258 -60.03 31.01 30.97
N GLN A 259 -60.79 29.97 30.62
CA GLN A 259 -61.23 28.92 31.55
C GLN A 259 -60.20 27.80 31.73
N ALA A 260 -59.05 27.88 31.04
CA ALA A 260 -58.03 26.83 30.99
C ALA A 260 -58.63 25.45 30.64
N ASP A 261 -59.49 25.41 29.63
CA ASP A 261 -60.20 24.19 29.20
C ASP A 261 -59.20 23.05 28.88
N PRO A 262 -59.25 21.91 29.60
CA PRO A 262 -58.38 20.75 29.34
C PRO A 262 -58.52 20.21 27.92
N GLY A 263 -59.72 20.32 27.32
CA GLY A 263 -59.99 19.89 25.95
C GLY A 263 -59.32 20.75 24.88
N LEU A 264 -58.71 21.89 25.24
CA LEU A 264 -57.80 22.64 24.36
C LEU A 264 -56.34 22.20 24.50
N ALA A 265 -55.97 21.65 25.66
CA ALA A 265 -54.60 21.25 26.00
C ALA A 265 -54.27 19.81 25.58
N GLU A 266 -55.26 18.93 25.47
CA GLU A 266 -55.07 17.56 24.98
C GLU A 266 -55.20 17.49 23.45
N PRO A 267 -54.21 16.92 22.72
CA PRO A 267 -54.40 16.52 21.32
C PRO A 267 -55.51 15.46 21.24
N SER A 268 -56.53 15.66 20.39
CA SER A 268 -57.68 14.74 20.27
C SER A 268 -57.35 13.40 19.58
N ALA A 269 -56.14 13.21 19.08
CA ALA A 269 -55.65 11.92 18.63
C ALA A 269 -54.58 11.44 19.64
N PRO A 270 -54.75 10.28 20.30
CA PRO A 270 -53.62 9.63 20.93
C PRO A 270 -52.58 9.44 19.82
N ALA A 271 -51.36 9.91 20.06
CA ALA A 271 -50.26 9.65 19.16
C ALA A 271 -50.24 8.14 18.91
N ALA A 272 -50.53 7.73 17.67
CA ALA A 272 -49.91 6.51 17.20
C ALA A 272 -48.43 6.79 17.42
N GLU A 273 -47.80 6.10 18.38
CA GLU A 273 -46.35 6.06 18.45
C GLU A 273 -45.93 5.82 17.00
N PRO A 274 -45.16 6.73 16.38
CA PRO A 274 -44.56 6.39 15.11
C PRO A 274 -43.86 5.08 15.40
N VAL A 275 -44.22 4.01 14.70
CA VAL A 275 -43.36 2.84 14.64
C VAL A 275 -42.06 3.42 14.15
N ALA A 276 -41.13 3.67 15.09
CA ALA A 276 -39.93 4.44 14.82
C ALA A 276 -39.26 3.70 13.69
N ALA A 277 -39.27 4.28 12.49
CA ALA A 277 -38.58 3.69 11.37
C ALA A 277 -37.16 3.43 11.87
N PRO A 278 -36.69 2.17 11.90
CA PRO A 278 -35.44 1.83 12.56
C PRO A 278 -34.36 2.73 11.96
N ILE A 279 -33.68 3.52 12.81
CA ILE A 279 -32.61 4.41 12.35
C ILE A 279 -31.56 3.53 11.67
N ARG A 280 -31.20 3.89 10.43
CA ARG A 280 -30.18 3.22 9.63
C ARG A 280 -28.93 4.11 9.57
N PRO A 281 -27.94 3.91 10.47
CA PRO A 281 -26.71 4.70 10.45
C PRO A 281 -25.99 4.61 9.11
N ALA A 282 -25.40 5.71 8.63
CA ALA A 282 -24.53 5.76 7.45
C ALA A 282 -23.27 6.53 7.79
N GLN A 283 -22.42 5.97 8.67
CA GLN A 283 -21.31 6.69 9.30
C GLN A 283 -19.95 6.51 8.59
N LEU A 284 -19.89 5.79 7.47
CA LEU A 284 -18.63 5.51 6.79
C LEU A 284 -17.94 6.81 6.31
N PRO A 285 -16.63 6.99 6.57
CA PRO A 285 -15.85 8.11 6.03
C PRO A 285 -15.84 8.15 4.50
N ALA A 286 -15.52 9.30 3.92
CA ALA A 286 -15.35 9.41 2.47
C ALA A 286 -14.22 8.49 1.95
N THR A 287 -14.44 7.87 0.79
CA THR A 287 -13.40 7.05 0.14
C THR A 287 -12.37 7.94 -0.58
N VAL A 288 -11.16 7.43 -0.79
CA VAL A 288 -10.11 8.13 -1.55
C VAL A 288 -10.31 7.92 -3.05
N THR A 289 -10.19 8.98 -3.85
CA THR A 289 -10.41 8.93 -5.31
C THR A 289 -9.31 8.20 -6.09
N ASP A 290 -8.12 8.09 -5.50
CA ASP A 290 -6.91 7.53 -6.09
C ASP A 290 -6.51 6.19 -5.45
N PHE A 291 -7.48 5.41 -4.98
CA PHE A 291 -7.25 4.04 -4.51
C PHE A 291 -6.55 3.22 -5.60
N THR A 292 -5.42 2.59 -5.27
CA THR A 292 -4.53 1.91 -6.23
C THR A 292 -4.05 0.59 -5.65
N GLY A 293 -4.01 -0.45 -6.49
CA GLY A 293 -3.54 -1.78 -6.10
C GLY A 293 -4.51 -2.55 -5.18
N ARG A 294 -4.00 -3.63 -4.58
CA ARG A 294 -4.66 -4.44 -3.53
C ARG A 294 -5.97 -5.11 -3.95
N ALA A 295 -6.11 -5.41 -5.23
CA ALA A 295 -7.31 -6.05 -5.76
C ALA A 295 -7.60 -7.40 -5.09
N ALA A 296 -6.56 -8.19 -4.78
CA ALA A 296 -6.68 -9.47 -4.09
C ALA A 296 -7.30 -9.30 -2.68
N PHE A 297 -6.74 -8.42 -1.85
CA PHE A 297 -7.29 -8.14 -0.52
C PHE A 297 -8.69 -7.53 -0.55
N VAL A 298 -8.98 -6.65 -1.52
CA VAL A 298 -10.33 -6.09 -1.69
C VAL A 298 -11.33 -7.20 -2.00
N GLN A 299 -10.97 -8.13 -2.89
CA GLN A 299 -11.83 -9.25 -3.26
C GLN A 299 -12.03 -10.20 -2.08
N GLU A 300 -10.93 -10.63 -1.44
CA GLU A 300 -10.95 -11.52 -0.28
C GLU A 300 -11.82 -10.98 0.86
N LEU A 301 -11.62 -9.73 1.28
CA LEU A 301 -12.41 -9.13 2.35
C LEU A 301 -13.87 -8.91 1.93
N SER A 302 -14.12 -8.58 0.65
CA SER A 302 -15.50 -8.46 0.16
C SER A 302 -16.22 -9.80 0.18
N ASP A 303 -15.54 -10.90 -0.16
CA ASP A 303 -16.12 -12.24 -0.17
C ASP A 303 -16.41 -12.73 1.25
N VAL A 304 -15.51 -12.48 2.22
CA VAL A 304 -15.74 -12.77 3.64
C VAL A 304 -16.94 -11.98 4.19
N LEU A 305 -17.05 -10.69 3.88
CA LEU A 305 -18.18 -9.86 4.31
C LEU A 305 -19.49 -10.26 3.61
N ALA A 306 -19.45 -10.66 2.33
CA ALA A 306 -20.62 -11.12 1.59
C ALA A 306 -21.13 -12.47 2.12
N ALA A 307 -20.25 -13.39 2.50
CA ALA A 307 -20.63 -14.67 3.09
C ALA A 307 -21.49 -14.52 4.36
N ALA A 308 -21.20 -13.50 5.19
CA ALA A 308 -21.98 -13.17 6.38
C ALA A 308 -23.41 -12.67 6.09
N SER A 309 -23.70 -12.26 4.86
CA SER A 309 -25.00 -11.71 4.46
C SER A 309 -25.96 -12.74 3.83
N THR A 310 -25.50 -14.00 3.65
CA THR A 310 -26.27 -15.09 3.04
C THR A 310 -27.06 -15.92 4.06
N GLU A 311 -28.16 -16.57 3.65
CA GLU A 311 -29.01 -17.42 4.52
C GLU A 311 -28.26 -18.62 5.14
N GLU A 312 -27.09 -18.98 4.62
CA GLU A 312 -26.22 -20.04 5.16
C GLU A 312 -25.15 -19.50 6.16
N GLY A 313 -25.04 -18.18 6.32
CA GLY A 313 -24.06 -17.51 7.18
C GLY A 313 -24.38 -17.58 8.67
N ARG A 314 -24.16 -18.75 9.29
CA ARG A 314 -24.46 -19.04 10.72
C ARG A 314 -23.55 -18.35 11.76
N VAL A 315 -22.61 -17.48 11.34
CA VAL A 315 -21.63 -16.84 12.24
C VAL A 315 -21.31 -15.41 11.77
N MET A 316 -21.18 -14.46 12.71
CA MET A 316 -20.66 -13.10 12.48
C MET A 316 -19.28 -13.14 11.81
N ALA A 317 -19.09 -12.44 10.69
CA ALA A 317 -17.77 -12.25 10.10
C ALA A 317 -17.01 -11.12 10.79
N VAL A 318 -15.85 -11.44 11.37
CA VAL A 318 -14.90 -10.45 11.89
C VAL A 318 -13.66 -10.53 11.03
N SER A 319 -13.22 -9.41 10.46
CA SER A 319 -11.95 -9.32 9.75
C SER A 319 -11.06 -8.28 10.41
N ALA A 320 -9.84 -8.66 10.77
CA ALA A 320 -8.89 -7.76 11.41
C ALA A 320 -7.68 -7.53 10.48
N LEU A 321 -7.48 -6.28 10.08
CA LEU A 321 -6.33 -5.85 9.30
C LEU A 321 -5.21 -5.35 10.22
N ALA A 322 -4.06 -6.03 10.19
CA ALA A 322 -2.84 -5.64 10.88
C ALA A 322 -1.76 -5.13 9.90
N GLY A 323 -0.69 -4.54 10.42
CA GLY A 323 0.46 -4.09 9.63
C GLY A 323 1.04 -2.76 10.09
N ILE A 324 2.13 -2.32 9.45
CA ILE A 324 2.89 -1.14 9.87
C ILE A 324 2.10 0.18 9.70
N GLY A 325 2.51 1.22 10.43
CA GLY A 325 1.93 2.56 10.31
C GLY A 325 2.08 3.13 8.88
N GLY A 326 1.01 3.69 8.31
CA GLY A 326 1.05 4.29 6.97
C GLY A 326 0.92 3.31 5.79
N VAL A 327 0.78 2.01 6.08
CA VAL A 327 0.55 0.97 5.06
C VAL A 327 -0.84 1.04 4.44
N GLY A 328 -1.76 1.88 4.92
CA GLY A 328 -3.07 2.11 4.28
C GLY A 328 -4.19 1.15 4.69
N LYS A 329 -4.14 0.57 5.90
CA LYS A 329 -5.20 -0.28 6.47
C LYS A 329 -6.55 0.42 6.50
N THR A 330 -6.61 1.63 7.05
CA THR A 330 -7.83 2.46 7.11
C THR A 330 -8.40 2.71 5.71
N THR A 331 -7.54 3.06 4.75
CA THR A 331 -7.94 3.29 3.36
C THR A 331 -8.54 2.05 2.71
N LEU A 332 -7.92 0.87 2.91
CA LEU A 332 -8.43 -0.41 2.43
C LEU A 332 -9.76 -0.77 3.09
N ALA A 333 -9.85 -0.61 4.42
CA ALA A 333 -11.04 -0.97 5.19
C ALA A 333 -12.25 -0.09 4.81
N VAL A 334 -12.05 1.22 4.68
CA VAL A 334 -13.09 2.14 4.20
C VAL A 334 -13.51 1.79 2.76
N HIS A 335 -12.56 1.48 1.87
CA HIS A 335 -12.88 1.10 0.49
C HIS A 335 -13.72 -0.18 0.41
N VAL A 336 -13.36 -1.21 1.17
CA VAL A 336 -14.12 -2.47 1.26
C VAL A 336 -15.49 -2.23 1.90
N ALA A 337 -15.58 -1.42 2.96
CA ALA A 337 -16.84 -1.11 3.62
C ALA A 337 -17.84 -0.41 2.69
N HIS A 338 -17.38 0.51 1.83
CA HIS A 338 -18.22 1.13 0.80
C HIS A 338 -18.72 0.11 -0.23
N ARG A 339 -17.87 -0.84 -0.64
CA ARG A 339 -18.22 -1.89 -1.60
C ARG A 339 -19.23 -2.89 -1.03
N ALA A 340 -19.11 -3.21 0.27
CA ALA A 340 -19.99 -4.13 0.97
C ALA A 340 -21.32 -3.50 1.44
N ARG A 341 -21.50 -2.17 1.28
CA ARG A 341 -22.67 -1.43 1.80
C ARG A 341 -24.03 -2.03 1.41
N ALA A 342 -24.15 -2.57 0.19
CA ALA A 342 -25.40 -3.16 -0.29
C ALA A 342 -25.79 -4.45 0.46
N ALA A 343 -24.83 -5.16 1.04
CA ALA A 343 -25.05 -6.38 1.81
C ALA A 343 -25.57 -6.12 3.25
N PHE A 344 -25.40 -4.89 3.76
CA PHE A 344 -25.77 -4.47 5.12
C PHE A 344 -26.76 -3.30 5.09
N PRO A 345 -28.02 -3.52 4.67
CA PRO A 345 -29.00 -2.45 4.45
C PRO A 345 -29.48 -1.75 5.73
N ASP A 346 -29.28 -2.36 6.91
CA ASP A 346 -29.80 -1.83 8.17
C ASP A 346 -28.85 -0.81 8.83
N GLY A 347 -27.63 -0.67 8.32
CA GLY A 347 -26.75 0.45 8.66
C GLY A 347 -25.26 0.13 8.62
N GLN A 348 -24.46 1.19 8.71
CA GLN A 348 -23.00 1.15 8.82
C GLN A 348 -22.55 2.07 9.96
N LEU A 349 -21.86 1.50 10.94
CA LEU A 349 -21.27 2.19 12.08
C LEU A 349 -19.76 2.37 11.85
N TYR A 350 -19.23 3.52 12.24
CA TYR A 350 -17.80 3.83 12.14
C TYR A 350 -17.32 4.50 13.41
N VAL A 351 -16.13 4.11 13.87
CA VAL A 351 -15.40 4.79 14.94
C VAL A 351 -13.90 4.64 14.72
N ASP A 352 -13.16 5.73 14.94
CA ASP A 352 -11.71 5.68 15.17
C ASP A 352 -11.48 5.48 16.67
N LEU A 353 -10.92 4.31 17.03
CA LEU A 353 -10.65 3.90 18.39
C LEU A 353 -9.41 4.58 18.98
N GLN A 354 -8.67 5.35 18.18
CA GLN A 354 -7.49 6.11 18.58
C GLN A 354 -6.47 5.24 19.34
N GLY A 355 -6.39 3.97 18.97
CA GLY A 355 -5.62 2.94 19.67
C GLY A 355 -4.13 3.20 19.68
N ALA A 356 -3.63 4.06 18.78
CA ALA A 356 -2.24 4.54 18.74
C ALA A 356 -2.00 5.87 19.48
N GLY A 357 -3.04 6.50 20.04
CA GLY A 357 -2.97 7.81 20.72
C GLY A 357 -2.83 7.71 22.25
N GLN A 358 -2.57 8.83 22.91
CA GLN A 358 -2.42 8.91 24.38
C GLN A 358 -3.74 8.61 25.15
N ARG A 359 -4.89 8.70 24.48
CA ARG A 359 -6.22 8.41 25.05
C ARG A 359 -7.01 7.57 24.05
N ALA A 360 -6.79 6.26 24.06
CA ALA A 360 -7.60 5.32 23.30
C ALA A 360 -9.08 5.45 23.71
N ALA A 361 -9.99 5.26 22.76
CA ALA A 361 -11.42 5.35 23.01
C ALA A 361 -11.87 4.23 23.95
N GLU A 362 -12.48 4.59 25.09
CA GLU A 362 -13.02 3.61 26.03
C GLU A 362 -14.23 2.89 25.41
N PRO A 363 -14.29 1.54 25.44
CA PRO A 363 -15.38 0.78 24.84
C PRO A 363 -16.77 1.21 25.32
N GLU A 364 -16.87 1.63 26.60
CA GLU A 364 -18.10 2.12 27.20
C GLU A 364 -18.64 3.37 26.48
N THR A 365 -17.75 4.30 26.11
CA THR A 365 -18.10 5.54 25.39
C THR A 365 -18.52 5.25 23.95
N VAL A 366 -17.84 4.30 23.30
CA VAL A 366 -18.13 3.88 21.93
C VAL A 366 -19.48 3.16 21.86
N LEU A 367 -19.78 2.23 22.77
CA LEU A 367 -21.09 1.58 22.82
C LEU A 367 -22.20 2.60 23.08
N GLY A 368 -21.95 3.58 23.96
CA GLY A 368 -22.90 4.67 24.19
C GLY A 368 -23.16 5.51 22.93
N SER A 369 -22.18 5.69 22.03
CA SER A 369 -22.39 6.40 20.76
C SER A 369 -23.09 5.53 19.71
N PHE A 370 -22.75 4.23 19.64
CA PHE A 370 -23.41 3.26 18.74
C PHE A 370 -24.88 3.06 19.09
N LEU A 371 -25.21 2.87 20.38
CA LEU A 371 -26.59 2.72 20.85
C LEU A 371 -27.43 3.96 20.50
N ARG A 372 -26.89 5.17 20.69
CA ARG A 372 -27.55 6.42 20.27
C ARG A 372 -27.74 6.49 18.76
N ALA A 373 -26.74 6.08 17.98
CA ALA A 373 -26.83 6.05 16.52
C ALA A 373 -27.90 5.06 16.01
N LEU A 374 -28.10 3.95 16.71
CA LEU A 374 -29.12 2.94 16.42
C LEU A 374 -30.53 3.32 16.92
N GLY A 375 -30.67 4.49 17.56
CA GLY A 375 -31.95 5.03 18.03
C GLY A 375 -32.31 4.73 19.48
N THR A 376 -31.37 4.22 20.29
CA THR A 376 -31.57 3.98 21.73
C THR A 376 -31.60 5.31 22.49
N PRO A 377 -32.68 5.65 23.22
CA PRO A 377 -32.74 6.87 24.03
C PRO A 377 -31.63 6.92 25.07
N ALA A 378 -31.01 8.08 25.28
CA ALA A 378 -29.90 8.24 26.22
C ALA A 378 -30.24 7.79 27.66
N SER A 379 -31.50 7.93 28.08
CA SER A 379 -32.00 7.48 29.38
C SER A 379 -32.10 5.95 29.55
N SER A 380 -32.04 5.20 28.45
CA SER A 380 -32.13 3.73 28.43
C SER A 380 -30.76 3.05 28.26
N ILE A 381 -29.69 3.83 28.12
CA ILE A 381 -28.32 3.32 28.01
C ILE A 381 -27.80 3.05 29.43
N PRO A 382 -27.50 1.80 29.81
CA PRO A 382 -27.01 1.45 31.14
C PRO A 382 -25.64 2.08 31.43
N ASP A 383 -25.22 2.12 32.70
CA ASP A 383 -23.92 2.68 33.08
C ASP A 383 -22.78 1.68 32.87
N SER A 384 -23.01 0.38 33.06
CA SER A 384 -21.94 -0.61 32.99
C SER A 384 -21.62 -1.05 31.55
N LEU A 385 -20.34 -1.38 31.31
CA LEU A 385 -19.86 -1.87 30.02
C LEU A 385 -20.56 -3.16 29.59
N GLU A 386 -20.74 -4.10 30.51
CA GLU A 386 -21.37 -5.40 30.24
C GLU A 386 -22.83 -5.26 29.81
N GLU A 387 -23.60 -4.41 30.52
CA GLU A 387 -25.00 -4.14 30.19
C GLU A 387 -25.13 -3.36 28.87
N ARG A 388 -24.24 -2.39 28.60
CA ARG A 388 -24.21 -1.70 27.29
C ARG A 388 -23.92 -2.67 26.14
N ALA A 389 -22.98 -3.60 26.33
CA ALA A 389 -22.66 -4.60 25.31
C ALA A 389 -23.82 -5.58 25.10
N ALA A 390 -24.52 -5.99 26.17
CA ALA A 390 -25.72 -6.83 26.08
C ALA A 390 -26.88 -6.12 25.37
N LEU A 391 -27.12 -4.84 25.68
CA LEU A 391 -28.13 -4.03 25.02
C LEU A 391 -27.78 -3.83 23.53
N TYR A 392 -26.51 -3.56 23.23
CA TYR A 392 -26.03 -3.42 21.85
C TYR A 392 -26.31 -4.67 21.00
N ARG A 393 -26.00 -5.86 21.50
CA ARG A 393 -26.35 -7.12 20.83
C ARG A 393 -27.86 -7.31 20.67
N SER A 394 -28.64 -6.93 21.69
CA SER A 394 -30.10 -7.01 21.65
C SER A 394 -30.72 -6.07 20.60
N VAL A 395 -30.16 -4.86 20.43
CA VAL A 395 -30.62 -3.90 19.41
C VAL A 395 -30.27 -4.34 17.99
N LEU A 396 -29.18 -5.09 17.83
CA LEU A 396 -28.72 -5.63 16.54
C LEU A 396 -29.36 -6.96 16.16
N ASP A 397 -30.15 -7.57 17.05
CA ASP A 397 -30.85 -8.80 16.76
C ASP A 397 -31.78 -8.65 15.53
N GLY A 398 -31.67 -9.57 14.58
CA GLY A 398 -32.39 -9.54 13.30
C GLY A 398 -31.99 -8.42 12.33
N ARG A 399 -30.93 -7.64 12.60
CA ARG A 399 -30.44 -6.56 11.72
C ARG A 399 -29.14 -6.94 11.01
N ARG A 400 -28.95 -6.43 9.79
CA ARG A 400 -27.71 -6.56 9.02
C ARG A 400 -26.93 -5.25 9.02
N VAL A 401 -26.01 -5.12 9.97
CA VAL A 401 -25.18 -3.92 10.19
C VAL A 401 -23.70 -4.24 9.99
N LEU A 402 -22.99 -3.33 9.33
CA LEU A 402 -21.53 -3.35 9.21
C LEU A 402 -20.91 -2.41 10.25
N VAL A 403 -19.93 -2.90 11.00
CA VAL A 403 -19.21 -2.11 12.01
C VAL A 403 -17.75 -1.97 11.58
N LEU A 404 -17.29 -0.74 11.32
CA LEU A 404 -15.90 -0.44 11.03
C LEU A 404 -15.22 0.16 12.27
N LEU A 405 -14.35 -0.64 12.90
CA LEU A 405 -13.56 -0.27 14.07
C LEU A 405 -12.14 0.05 13.63
N ASP A 406 -11.86 1.33 13.40
CA ASP A 406 -10.58 1.79 12.87
C ASP A 406 -9.59 2.08 14.00
N ASN A 407 -8.32 1.72 13.80
CA ASN A 407 -7.20 1.99 14.69
C ASN A 407 -7.41 1.44 16.13
N ALA A 408 -7.83 0.18 16.25
CA ALA A 408 -7.91 -0.53 17.52
C ALA A 408 -6.53 -0.70 18.17
N ARG A 409 -6.49 -0.68 19.51
CA ARG A 409 -5.28 -0.95 20.30
C ARG A 409 -5.02 -2.46 20.42
N ASP A 410 -6.02 -3.20 20.87
CA ASP A 410 -5.92 -4.62 21.21
C ASP A 410 -7.29 -5.33 21.09
N ALA A 411 -7.27 -6.65 21.22
CA ALA A 411 -8.49 -7.46 21.17
C ALA A 411 -9.44 -7.19 22.36
N ALA A 412 -8.93 -6.76 23.52
CA ALA A 412 -9.75 -6.48 24.70
C ALA A 412 -10.63 -5.22 24.50
N GLN A 413 -10.13 -4.21 23.80
CA GLN A 413 -10.89 -3.02 23.40
C GLN A 413 -12.00 -3.37 22.40
N VAL A 414 -11.72 -4.31 21.48
CA VAL A 414 -12.62 -4.66 20.37
C VAL A 414 -13.73 -5.63 20.80
N ARG A 415 -13.43 -6.62 21.65
CA ARG A 415 -14.38 -7.68 22.05
C ARG A 415 -15.76 -7.17 22.50
N PRO A 416 -15.88 -6.12 23.36
CA PRO A 416 -17.18 -5.59 23.76
C PRO A 416 -17.96 -4.90 22.64
N LEU A 417 -17.28 -4.45 21.58
CA LEU A 417 -17.83 -3.69 20.45
C LEU A 417 -18.32 -4.60 19.31
N LEU A 418 -18.07 -5.91 19.39
CA LEU A 418 -18.46 -6.85 18.36
C LEU A 418 -19.97 -7.10 18.40
N PRO A 419 -20.65 -7.08 17.23
CA PRO A 419 -22.09 -7.20 17.15
C PRO A 419 -22.60 -8.59 17.57
N GLY A 420 -21.81 -9.66 17.43
CA GLY A 420 -22.08 -10.99 17.98
C GLY A 420 -23.28 -11.75 17.39
N MET A 421 -24.04 -11.14 16.48
CA MET A 421 -25.26 -11.68 15.87
C MET A 421 -25.04 -12.10 14.41
N GLU A 422 -25.83 -13.07 13.95
CA GLU A 422 -25.87 -13.49 12.53
C GLU A 422 -26.31 -12.31 11.63
N GLY A 423 -25.78 -12.25 10.41
CA GLY A 423 -26.08 -11.16 9.48
C GLY A 423 -25.33 -9.83 9.72
N CYS A 424 -24.61 -9.70 10.85
CA CYS A 424 -23.72 -8.58 11.12
C CYS A 424 -22.25 -8.90 10.79
N ALA A 425 -21.46 -7.88 10.48
CA ALA A 425 -20.02 -8.02 10.26
C ALA A 425 -19.23 -6.88 10.92
N ALA A 426 -18.00 -7.19 11.33
CA ALA A 426 -17.06 -6.22 11.90
C ALA A 426 -15.74 -6.22 11.11
N LEU A 427 -15.35 -5.05 10.63
CA LEU A 427 -14.05 -4.81 10.01
C LEU A 427 -13.21 -3.98 10.97
N VAL A 428 -12.07 -4.52 11.38
CA VAL A 428 -11.21 -3.92 12.39
C VAL A 428 -9.87 -3.59 11.77
N THR A 429 -9.34 -2.38 11.97
CA THR A 429 -7.95 -2.08 11.62
C THR A 429 -7.15 -1.90 12.92
N SER A 430 -5.94 -2.44 12.95
CA SER A 430 -5.04 -2.32 14.10
C SER A 430 -3.59 -2.26 13.63
N ARG A 431 -2.71 -1.76 14.48
CA ARG A 431 -1.25 -1.90 14.31
C ARG A 431 -0.73 -3.20 14.91
N VAL A 432 -1.47 -3.77 15.85
CA VAL A 432 -1.12 -5.02 16.53
C VAL A 432 -1.83 -6.19 15.86
N ARG A 433 -1.14 -7.32 15.73
CA ARG A 433 -1.76 -8.58 15.30
C ARG A 433 -2.68 -9.10 16.39
N MET A 434 -4.00 -9.06 16.16
CA MET A 434 -5.00 -9.46 17.16
C MET A 434 -5.26 -10.97 17.14
N VAL A 435 -4.23 -11.77 17.41
CA VAL A 435 -4.31 -13.25 17.38
C VAL A 435 -5.33 -13.79 18.38
N ASP A 436 -5.53 -13.10 19.50
CA ASP A 436 -6.48 -13.48 20.55
C ASP A 436 -7.96 -13.17 20.22
N LEU A 437 -8.25 -12.63 19.03
CA LEU A 437 -9.62 -12.32 18.60
C LEU A 437 -10.26 -13.56 17.97
N ALA A 438 -10.96 -14.35 18.79
CA ALA A 438 -11.57 -15.61 18.39
C ALA A 438 -12.50 -15.46 17.17
N GLY A 439 -12.29 -16.31 16.15
CA GLY A 439 -13.11 -16.34 14.92
C GLY A 439 -12.82 -15.20 13.93
N ALA A 440 -11.81 -14.36 14.18
CA ALA A 440 -11.43 -13.30 13.25
C ALA A 440 -10.61 -13.83 12.07
N HIS A 441 -10.97 -13.41 10.86
CA HIS A 441 -10.14 -13.52 9.66
C HIS A 441 -9.02 -12.47 9.74
N LEU A 442 -7.82 -12.91 10.10
CA LEU A 442 -6.65 -12.05 10.25
C LEU A 442 -6.00 -11.82 8.90
N VAL A 443 -5.87 -10.55 8.50
CA VAL A 443 -5.19 -10.14 7.28
C VAL A 443 -4.02 -9.25 7.65
N ASP A 444 -2.80 -9.71 7.39
CA ASP A 444 -1.60 -8.91 7.57
C ASP A 444 -1.28 -8.14 6.28
N LEU A 445 -1.26 -6.81 6.39
CA LEU A 445 -1.15 -5.93 5.24
C LEU A 445 0.28 -5.41 5.10
N ASP A 446 0.94 -5.90 4.06
CA ASP A 446 2.30 -5.49 3.71
C ASP A 446 2.32 -4.20 2.84
N VAL A 447 3.52 -3.68 2.62
CA VAL A 447 3.82 -2.57 1.70
C VAL A 447 3.33 -2.88 0.28
N MET A 448 3.23 -1.84 -0.55
CA MET A 448 2.80 -2.04 -1.94
C MET A 448 3.88 -2.78 -2.74
N SER A 449 3.47 -3.53 -3.75
CA SER A 449 4.44 -4.04 -4.72
C SER A 449 5.12 -2.86 -5.45
N PRO A 450 6.36 -3.01 -5.95
CA PRO A 450 7.03 -1.94 -6.72
C PRO A 450 6.17 -1.40 -7.88
N GLU A 451 5.39 -2.27 -8.51
CA GLU A 451 4.50 -1.94 -9.61
C GLU A 451 3.30 -1.10 -9.14
N GLU A 452 2.61 -1.52 -8.08
CA GLU A 452 1.48 -0.78 -7.51
C GLU A 452 1.91 0.57 -6.95
N ALA A 453 3.09 0.62 -6.34
CA ALA A 453 3.67 1.83 -5.77
C ALA A 453 4.02 2.87 -6.86
N LEU A 454 4.60 2.42 -7.98
CA LEU A 454 4.84 3.28 -9.14
C LEU A 454 3.53 3.76 -9.77
N GLN A 455 2.50 2.90 -9.84
CA GLN A 455 1.18 3.29 -10.35
C GLN A 455 0.55 4.39 -9.48
N LEU A 456 0.62 4.27 -8.15
CA LEU A 456 0.11 5.28 -7.23
C LEU A 456 0.85 6.62 -7.42
N PHE A 457 2.19 6.58 -7.47
CA PHE A 457 3.01 7.76 -7.72
C PHE A 457 2.64 8.44 -9.06
N THR A 458 2.45 7.63 -10.10
CA THR A 458 2.10 8.12 -11.45
C THR A 458 0.71 8.75 -11.51
N ARG A 459 -0.28 8.21 -10.80
CA ARG A 459 -1.63 8.80 -10.73
C ARG A 459 -1.65 10.19 -10.09
N ILE A 460 -0.79 10.42 -9.09
CA ILE A 460 -0.73 11.69 -8.37
C ILE A 460 0.10 12.73 -9.14
N VAL A 461 1.26 12.34 -9.69
CA VAL A 461 2.19 13.26 -10.36
C VAL A 461 1.82 13.51 -11.83
N GLY A 462 1.25 12.52 -12.50
CA GLY A 462 0.91 12.52 -13.92
C GLY A 462 1.85 11.64 -14.78
N GLN A 463 1.27 10.97 -15.79
CA GLN A 463 1.96 10.00 -16.65
C GLN A 463 3.18 10.57 -17.39
N GLU A 464 3.07 11.80 -17.90
CA GLU A 464 4.11 12.43 -18.73
C GLU A 464 5.44 12.59 -17.98
N ARG A 465 5.39 13.12 -16.75
CA ARG A 465 6.58 13.38 -15.93
C ARG A 465 7.27 12.10 -15.44
N VAL A 466 6.48 11.05 -15.17
CA VAL A 466 7.05 9.75 -14.75
C VAL A 466 7.66 9.02 -15.95
N ALA A 467 7.01 9.10 -17.12
CA ALA A 467 7.55 8.47 -18.33
C ALA A 467 8.87 9.10 -18.79
N SER A 468 9.05 10.41 -18.58
CA SER A 468 10.30 11.11 -18.93
C SER A 468 11.49 10.75 -18.01
N GLU A 469 11.23 10.34 -16.76
CA GLU A 469 12.26 10.07 -15.74
C GLU A 469 11.94 8.78 -14.96
N ARG A 470 11.76 7.66 -15.68
CA ARG A 470 11.27 6.40 -15.09
C ARG A 470 12.19 5.82 -14.00
N GLU A 471 13.50 5.83 -14.22
CA GLU A 471 14.47 5.31 -13.25
C GLU A 471 14.42 6.12 -11.95
N ALA A 472 14.46 7.44 -12.05
CA ALA A 472 14.32 8.31 -10.88
C ALA A 472 12.97 8.13 -10.15
N ALA A 473 11.89 7.81 -10.87
CA ALA A 473 10.61 7.51 -10.24
C ALA A 473 10.64 6.19 -9.45
N LEU A 474 11.32 5.17 -9.97
CA LEU A 474 11.58 3.92 -9.24
C LEU A 474 12.42 4.19 -7.99
N ASP A 475 13.46 5.03 -8.10
CA ASP A 475 14.31 5.41 -6.96
C ASP A 475 13.51 6.14 -5.87
N VAL A 476 12.61 7.06 -6.24
CA VAL A 476 11.73 7.77 -5.28
C VAL A 476 10.84 6.77 -4.55
N VAL A 477 10.21 5.85 -5.29
CA VAL A 477 9.29 4.86 -4.73
C VAL A 477 10.01 3.87 -3.83
N ALA A 478 11.20 3.41 -4.22
CA ALA A 478 12.07 2.58 -3.40
C ALA A 478 12.52 3.31 -2.13
N ALA A 479 12.93 4.59 -2.23
CA ALA A 479 13.28 5.40 -1.07
C ALA A 479 12.08 5.65 -0.13
N CYS A 480 10.85 5.59 -0.62
CA CYS A 480 9.64 5.62 0.21
C CYS A 480 9.35 4.28 0.92
N GLY A 481 10.18 3.25 0.73
CA GLY A 481 9.94 1.89 1.24
C GLY A 481 8.63 1.30 0.72
N PHE A 482 8.14 1.73 -0.45
CA PHE A 482 6.86 1.28 -1.00
C PHE A 482 5.64 1.52 -0.08
N LEU A 483 5.75 2.41 0.91
CA LEU A 483 4.66 2.78 1.80
C LEU A 483 3.70 3.76 1.11
N PRO A 484 2.38 3.47 1.02
CA PRO A 484 1.40 4.35 0.38
C PRO A 484 1.41 5.78 0.94
N LEU A 485 1.53 5.93 2.27
CA LEU A 485 1.59 7.24 2.91
C LEU A 485 2.83 8.04 2.48
N ALA A 486 4.01 7.41 2.48
CA ALA A 486 5.26 8.05 2.08
C ALA A 486 5.22 8.46 0.60
N ILE A 487 4.73 7.58 -0.27
CA ILE A 487 4.55 7.84 -1.70
C ILE A 487 3.61 9.02 -1.92
N ARG A 488 2.46 9.07 -1.22
CA ARG A 488 1.51 10.20 -1.32
C ARG A 488 2.15 11.51 -0.92
N ILE A 489 2.94 11.53 0.15
CA ILE A 489 3.64 12.74 0.61
C ILE A 489 4.67 13.18 -0.45
N ALA A 490 5.52 12.27 -0.91
CA ALA A 490 6.54 12.55 -1.93
C ALA A 490 5.91 13.05 -3.25
N ALA A 491 4.88 12.35 -3.74
CA ALA A 491 4.15 12.68 -4.95
C ALA A 491 3.43 14.04 -4.85
N SER A 492 2.77 14.31 -3.71
CA SER A 492 2.07 15.59 -3.49
C SER A 492 3.04 16.76 -3.47
N ARG A 493 4.22 16.61 -2.86
CA ARG A 493 5.28 17.63 -2.89
C ARG A 493 5.76 17.91 -4.31
N LEU A 494 5.93 16.87 -5.13
CA LEU A 494 6.34 17.00 -6.52
C LEU A 494 5.25 17.60 -7.42
N ALA A 495 3.97 17.27 -7.15
CA ALA A 495 2.83 17.83 -7.87
C ALA A 495 2.63 19.31 -7.55
N ALA A 496 2.85 19.73 -6.30
CA ALA A 496 2.76 21.13 -5.88
C ALA A 496 3.90 22.02 -6.43
N ARG A 497 5.05 21.44 -6.81
CA ARG A 497 6.25 22.18 -7.26
C ARG A 497 6.57 21.90 -8.72
N ARG A 498 6.01 22.72 -9.61
CA ARG A 498 6.16 22.57 -11.07
C ARG A 498 7.61 22.66 -11.59
N THR A 499 8.52 23.30 -10.88
CA THR A 499 9.93 23.43 -11.27
C THR A 499 10.81 22.26 -10.84
N TRP A 500 10.30 21.34 -10.01
CA TRP A 500 11.07 20.18 -9.56
C TRP A 500 10.99 19.05 -10.59
N THR A 501 12.10 18.37 -10.85
CA THR A 501 12.13 17.11 -11.61
C THR A 501 12.02 15.91 -10.67
N VAL A 502 11.81 14.72 -11.23
CA VAL A 502 11.74 13.49 -10.42
C VAL A 502 13.12 13.18 -9.83
N SER A 503 14.20 13.36 -10.61
CA SER A 503 15.58 13.18 -10.15
C SER A 503 15.96 14.09 -8.97
N VAL A 504 15.46 15.33 -8.92
CA VAL A 504 15.71 16.23 -7.78
C VAL A 504 15.09 15.68 -6.50
N LEU A 505 13.88 15.12 -6.59
CA LEU A 505 13.24 14.47 -5.45
C LEU A 505 13.95 13.17 -5.06
N ALA A 506 14.36 12.35 -6.05
CA ALA A 506 15.13 11.14 -5.82
C ALA A 506 16.43 11.42 -5.06
N ALA A 507 17.19 12.43 -5.49
CA ALA A 507 18.43 12.82 -4.82
C ALA A 507 18.21 13.29 -3.37
N LYS A 508 17.11 14.02 -3.11
CA LYS A 508 16.74 14.45 -1.75
C LYS A 508 16.35 13.30 -0.84
N LEU A 509 15.60 12.33 -1.37
CA LEU A 509 15.20 11.14 -0.63
C LEU A 509 16.35 10.13 -0.51
N GLY A 510 17.35 10.17 -1.39
CA GLY A 510 18.53 9.34 -1.33
C GLY A 510 19.33 9.52 -0.02
N ASP A 511 19.36 10.74 0.52
CA ASP A 511 20.01 11.05 1.81
C ASP A 511 19.22 10.47 2.99
N GLU A 512 19.65 9.31 3.49
CA GLU A 512 19.02 8.59 4.60
C GLU A 512 18.84 9.43 5.87
N ARG A 513 19.76 10.36 6.15
CA ARG A 513 19.69 11.21 7.36
C ARG A 513 18.55 12.21 7.29
N ARG A 514 18.23 12.69 6.09
CA ARG A 514 17.18 13.69 5.85
C ARG A 514 15.90 13.10 5.28
N ARG A 515 15.91 11.81 4.90
CA ARG A 515 14.80 11.13 4.23
C ARG A 515 13.48 11.28 4.98
N LEU A 516 13.48 11.03 6.30
CA LEU A 516 12.28 11.16 7.12
C LEU A 516 11.77 12.61 7.23
N ASP A 517 12.67 13.58 7.29
CA ASP A 517 12.31 15.01 7.33
C ASP A 517 11.76 15.48 5.96
N GLU A 518 12.23 14.90 4.86
CA GLU A 518 11.70 15.16 3.51
C GLU A 518 10.33 14.48 3.27
N LEU A 519 9.95 13.47 4.06
CA LEU A 519 8.65 12.79 4.00
C LEU A 519 7.60 13.43 4.91
N GLN A 520 7.44 14.75 4.77
CA GLN A 520 6.42 15.56 5.42
C GLN A 520 5.73 16.52 4.42
N ALA A 521 4.38 16.58 4.46
CA ALA A 521 3.57 17.54 3.71
C ALA A 521 2.30 17.93 4.49
N GLY A 522 2.23 19.19 4.94
CA GLY A 522 1.13 19.66 5.80
C GLY A 522 1.06 18.86 7.10
N ASP A 523 -0.11 18.31 7.40
CA ASP A 523 -0.36 17.47 8.58
C ASP A 523 0.05 15.99 8.37
N LEU A 524 0.43 15.59 7.15
CA LEU A 524 0.89 14.24 6.85
C LEU A 524 2.40 14.13 7.06
N ALA A 525 2.82 13.33 8.04
CA ALA A 525 4.22 13.03 8.31
C ALA A 525 4.40 11.53 8.62
N VAL A 526 5.33 10.89 7.92
CA VAL A 526 5.69 9.48 8.18
C VAL A 526 6.23 9.32 9.59
N LYS A 527 7.13 10.23 10.00
CA LYS A 527 7.74 10.25 11.34
C LYS A 527 6.69 10.29 12.46
N ALA A 528 5.67 11.14 12.33
CA ALA A 528 4.60 11.23 13.33
C ALA A 528 3.79 9.93 13.43
N THR A 529 3.62 9.22 12.32
CA THR A 529 2.92 7.93 12.30
C THR A 529 3.71 6.87 13.08
N PHE A 530 5.03 6.83 12.94
CA PHE A 530 5.88 5.90 13.69
C PHE A 530 6.03 6.29 15.17
N GLU A 531 6.12 7.58 15.48
CA GLU A 531 6.20 8.08 16.87
C GLU A 531 5.01 7.62 17.72
N LEU A 532 3.80 7.55 17.15
CA LEU A 532 2.64 7.02 17.84
C LEU A 532 2.79 5.53 18.21
N GLY A 533 3.41 4.71 17.36
CA GLY A 533 3.65 3.30 17.68
C GLY A 533 4.78 3.12 18.69
N TYR A 534 5.86 3.88 18.51
CA TYR A 534 7.01 3.86 19.41
C TYR A 534 6.67 4.35 20.83
N GLY A 535 5.79 5.34 20.97
CA GLY A 535 5.34 5.84 22.27
C GLY A 535 4.52 4.84 23.11
N GLN A 536 4.12 3.69 22.53
CA GLN A 536 3.41 2.62 23.23
C GLN A 536 4.31 1.47 23.68
N LEU A 537 5.59 1.51 23.30
CA LEU A 537 6.54 0.48 23.67
C LEU A 537 6.94 0.60 25.13
N GLU A 538 7.04 -0.55 25.79
CA GLU A 538 7.66 -0.64 27.11
C GLU A 538 9.14 -0.23 27.04
N PRO A 539 9.75 0.24 28.14
CA PRO A 539 11.13 0.74 28.12
C PRO A 539 12.16 -0.24 27.53
N ALA A 540 12.01 -1.55 27.80
CA ALA A 540 12.86 -2.59 27.24
C ALA A 540 12.68 -2.75 25.72
N GLN A 541 11.42 -2.78 25.24
CA GLN A 541 11.08 -2.86 23.82
C GLN A 541 11.60 -1.63 23.07
N ALA A 542 11.39 -0.44 23.63
CA ALA A 542 11.85 0.81 23.04
C ALA A 542 13.38 0.84 22.92
N ARG A 543 14.12 0.31 23.91
CA ARG A 543 15.59 0.21 23.85
C ARG A 543 16.03 -0.79 22.79
N ALA A 544 15.40 -1.97 22.73
CA ALA A 544 15.72 -2.95 21.71
C ALA A 544 15.46 -2.45 20.29
N PHE A 545 14.31 -1.80 20.08
CA PHE A 545 13.96 -1.13 18.82
C PHE A 545 15.07 -0.16 18.36
N ARG A 546 15.55 0.69 19.27
CA ARG A 546 16.63 1.65 18.98
C ARG A 546 17.95 0.97 18.63
N LEU A 547 18.41 0.04 19.47
CA LEU A 547 19.73 -0.58 19.31
C LEU A 547 19.80 -1.50 18.10
N LEU A 548 18.77 -2.30 17.84
CA LEU A 548 18.72 -3.19 16.67
C LEU A 548 18.64 -2.40 15.37
N GLY A 549 17.99 -1.23 15.38
CA GLY A 549 17.93 -0.34 14.22
C GLY A 549 19.29 0.21 13.79
N LEU A 550 20.31 0.15 14.66
CA LEU A 550 21.67 0.62 14.34
C LEU A 550 22.37 -0.28 13.33
N ALA A 551 22.16 -1.60 13.37
CA ALA A 551 22.84 -2.54 12.48
C ALA A 551 22.43 -2.31 11.01
N ASP A 552 23.40 -2.26 10.12
CA ASP A 552 23.17 -2.33 8.67
C ASP A 552 22.88 -3.78 8.25
N GLY A 553 22.13 -3.95 7.15
CA GLY A 553 21.78 -5.26 6.61
C GLY A 553 20.28 -5.45 6.39
N PRO A 554 19.87 -6.44 5.60
CA PRO A 554 18.45 -6.68 5.30
C PRO A 554 17.68 -7.26 6.49
N ASP A 555 18.36 -8.00 7.36
CA ASP A 555 17.79 -8.67 8.53
C ASP A 555 18.88 -8.95 9.57
N ILE A 556 18.48 -9.38 10.76
CA ILE A 556 19.33 -9.79 11.88
C ILE A 556 18.83 -11.12 12.45
N SER A 557 19.74 -12.06 12.69
CA SER A 557 19.38 -13.32 13.37
C SER A 557 19.21 -13.12 14.89
N LEU A 558 18.46 -14.03 15.52
CA LEU A 558 18.24 -14.03 16.97
C LEU A 558 19.55 -13.96 17.77
N ALA A 559 20.55 -14.75 17.36
CA ALA A 559 21.86 -14.77 18.04
C ALA A 559 22.61 -13.44 17.90
N ALA A 560 22.57 -12.82 16.72
CA ALA A 560 23.16 -11.50 16.49
C ALA A 560 22.41 -10.40 17.26
N ALA A 561 21.08 -10.47 17.31
CA ALA A 561 20.26 -9.57 18.10
C ALA A 561 20.54 -9.69 19.61
N ALA A 562 20.72 -10.91 20.12
CA ALA A 562 21.08 -11.16 21.51
C ALA A 562 22.43 -10.53 21.87
N ALA A 563 23.42 -10.61 20.96
CA ALA A 563 24.70 -9.92 21.11
C ALA A 563 24.54 -8.38 21.15
N VAL A 564 23.73 -7.80 20.25
CA VAL A 564 23.44 -6.36 20.24
C VAL A 564 22.80 -5.92 21.55
N LEU A 565 21.82 -6.66 22.06
CA LEU A 565 21.07 -6.29 23.27
C LEU A 565 21.77 -6.65 24.57
N ALA A 566 22.80 -7.51 24.51
CA ALA A 566 23.46 -8.11 25.67
C ALA A 566 22.47 -8.83 26.60
N LEU A 567 21.58 -9.63 26.00
CA LEU A 567 20.56 -10.43 26.69
C LEU A 567 20.70 -11.92 26.32
N PRO A 568 20.21 -12.85 27.16
CA PRO A 568 20.02 -14.24 26.79
C PRO A 568 19.15 -14.40 25.53
N ALA A 569 19.32 -15.51 24.80
CA ALA A 569 18.60 -15.74 23.56
C ALA A 569 17.08 -15.82 23.75
N GLU A 570 16.61 -16.46 24.82
CA GLU A 570 15.18 -16.61 25.15
C GLU A 570 14.55 -15.23 25.44
N ASP A 571 15.14 -14.46 26.36
CA ASP A 571 14.70 -13.08 26.68
C ASP A 571 14.72 -12.16 25.45
N THR A 572 15.69 -12.38 24.55
CA THR A 572 15.80 -11.64 23.29
C THR A 572 14.66 -12.02 22.35
N GLU A 573 14.36 -13.31 22.21
CA GLU A 573 13.29 -13.80 21.34
C GLU A 573 11.93 -13.23 21.77
N ASP A 574 11.60 -13.33 23.07
CA ASP A 574 10.38 -12.73 23.62
C ASP A 574 10.26 -11.23 23.29
N LEU A 575 11.38 -10.51 23.39
CA LEU A 575 11.41 -9.08 23.11
C LEU A 575 11.24 -8.78 21.61
N LEU A 576 11.87 -9.56 20.74
CA LEU A 576 11.75 -9.42 19.29
C LEU A 576 10.35 -9.79 18.81
N GLU A 577 9.77 -10.88 19.30
CA GLU A 577 8.41 -11.29 18.98
C GLU A 577 7.40 -10.24 19.46
N SER A 578 7.61 -9.62 20.62
CA SER A 578 6.77 -8.50 21.05
C SER A 578 6.88 -7.25 20.14
N LEU A 579 8.02 -7.02 19.49
CA LEU A 579 8.19 -5.97 18.49
C LEU A 579 7.56 -6.35 17.13
N VAL A 580 7.53 -7.66 16.81
CA VAL A 580 6.81 -8.20 15.65
C VAL A 580 5.30 -8.04 15.85
N ASP A 581 4.79 -8.34 17.05
CA ASP A 581 3.38 -8.19 17.39
C ASP A 581 2.89 -6.74 17.25
N THR A 582 3.75 -5.76 17.52
CA THR A 582 3.46 -4.33 17.35
C THR A 582 3.69 -3.79 15.93
N SER A 583 4.06 -4.66 14.97
CA SER A 583 4.38 -4.30 13.59
C SER A 583 5.50 -3.24 13.47
N LEU A 584 6.44 -3.21 14.42
CA LEU A 584 7.65 -2.37 14.33
C LEU A 584 8.88 -3.16 13.86
N LEU A 585 8.76 -4.49 13.88
CA LEU A 585 9.70 -5.45 13.34
C LEU A 585 8.92 -6.51 12.55
N GLU A 586 9.59 -7.21 11.64
CA GLU A 586 8.99 -8.31 10.87
C GLU A 586 9.81 -9.58 11.06
N SER A 587 9.13 -10.72 11.19
CA SER A 587 9.76 -12.04 11.17
C SER A 587 9.94 -12.48 9.71
N ALA A 588 11.16 -12.37 9.19
CA ALA A 588 11.49 -12.70 7.80
C ALA A 588 11.57 -14.22 7.56
N ALA A 589 12.02 -14.93 8.58
CA ALA A 589 12.09 -16.39 8.68
C ALA A 589 12.18 -16.75 10.18
N PRO A 590 11.94 -18.01 10.58
CA PRO A 590 12.15 -18.43 11.96
C PRO A 590 13.52 -18.02 12.49
N GLY A 591 13.55 -17.23 13.58
CA GLY A 591 14.77 -16.71 14.19
C GLY A 591 15.49 -15.59 13.41
N ARG A 592 14.85 -14.99 12.39
CA ARG A 592 15.40 -13.84 11.65
C ARG A 592 14.40 -12.71 11.55
N TYR A 593 14.88 -11.51 11.87
CA TYR A 593 14.04 -10.34 12.04
C TYR A 593 14.54 -9.21 11.18
N ARG A 594 13.62 -8.44 10.60
CA ARG A 594 13.96 -7.30 9.75
C ARG A 594 13.15 -6.07 10.10
N TYR A 595 13.75 -4.91 9.84
CA TYR A 595 13.02 -3.66 9.82
C TYR A 595 12.52 -3.37 8.42
N HIS A 596 11.36 -2.75 8.34
CA HIS A 596 11.04 -1.94 7.19
C HIS A 596 12.01 -0.74 7.09
N ASP A 597 12.52 -0.41 5.90
CA ASP A 597 13.59 0.60 5.70
C ASP A 597 13.34 1.94 6.40
N LEU A 598 12.14 2.52 6.25
CA LEU A 598 11.79 3.78 6.89
C LEU A 598 11.62 3.65 8.41
N VAL A 599 11.25 2.48 8.91
CA VAL A 599 11.15 2.20 10.35
C VAL A 599 12.55 2.06 10.94
N ARG A 600 13.51 1.44 10.21
CA ARG A 600 14.92 1.39 10.61
C ARG A 600 15.52 2.79 10.73
N LEU A 601 15.29 3.67 9.75
CA LEU A 601 15.74 5.05 9.82
C LEU A 601 15.16 5.79 11.02
N TYR A 602 13.89 5.52 11.34
CA TYR A 602 13.24 6.10 12.50
C TYR A 602 13.83 5.55 13.81
N ALA A 603 14.09 4.24 13.89
CA ALA A 603 14.79 3.62 15.01
C ALA A 603 16.18 4.21 15.24
N ARG A 604 16.96 4.48 14.18
CA ARG A 604 18.26 5.17 14.26
C ARG A 604 18.13 6.59 14.78
N ALA A 605 17.14 7.35 14.30
CA ALA A 605 16.89 8.70 14.79
C ALA A 605 16.51 8.70 16.29
N CYS A 606 15.71 7.73 16.74
CA CYS A 606 15.41 7.54 18.16
C CYS A 606 16.66 7.13 18.95
N ALA A 607 17.50 6.24 18.42
CA ALA A 607 18.76 5.87 19.06
C ALA A 607 19.68 7.09 19.24
N GLU A 608 19.82 7.93 18.21
CA GLU A 608 20.57 9.20 18.29
C GLU A 608 20.04 10.17 19.36
N ARG A 609 18.71 10.24 19.50
CA ARG A 609 18.03 11.13 20.46
C ARG A 609 18.14 10.62 21.90
N ASP A 610 17.87 9.33 22.11
CA ASP A 610 17.51 8.79 23.43
C ASP A 610 18.60 7.88 24.05
N GLU A 611 19.53 7.30 23.27
CA GLU A 611 20.63 6.48 23.81
C GLU A 611 21.82 7.35 24.23
N GLN A 612 21.82 7.74 25.51
CA GLN A 612 22.87 8.51 26.14
C GLN A 612 23.55 7.70 27.25
N PRO A 613 24.89 7.71 27.34
CA PRO A 613 25.85 8.41 26.46
C PRO A 613 26.00 7.75 25.07
N PRO A 614 26.52 8.46 24.04
CA PRO A 614 26.70 7.91 22.69
C PRO A 614 27.48 6.60 22.62
N SER A 615 28.36 6.36 23.60
CA SER A 615 29.15 5.13 23.74
C SER A 615 28.30 3.87 23.91
N GLU A 616 27.05 3.96 24.34
CA GLU A 616 26.14 2.80 24.41
C GLU A 616 25.82 2.24 23.02
N ARG A 617 25.65 3.12 22.03
CA ARG A 617 25.40 2.74 20.63
C ARG A 617 26.64 2.09 20.02
N ASP A 618 27.80 2.70 20.25
CA ASP A 618 29.08 2.17 19.80
C ASP A 618 29.37 0.80 20.46
N ALA A 619 29.02 0.64 21.75
CA ALA A 619 29.14 -0.63 22.45
C ALA A 619 28.21 -1.70 21.85
N ALA A 620 26.98 -1.36 21.47
CA ALA A 620 26.06 -2.30 20.83
C ALA A 620 26.57 -2.80 19.47
N LEU A 621 27.03 -1.90 18.61
CA LEU A 621 27.66 -2.28 17.33
C LEU A 621 28.98 -3.03 17.54
N SER A 622 29.77 -2.67 18.55
CA SER A 622 30.99 -3.39 18.92
C SER A 622 30.70 -4.82 19.37
N ARG A 623 29.61 -5.07 20.12
CA ARG A 623 29.20 -6.44 20.49
C ARG A 623 28.78 -7.26 19.28
N LEU A 624 28.07 -6.66 18.33
CA LEU A 624 27.70 -7.31 17.08
C LEU A 624 28.94 -7.72 16.26
N LEU A 625 29.89 -6.80 16.11
CA LEU A 625 31.15 -7.08 15.42
C LEU A 625 31.96 -8.19 16.12
N ASP A 626 32.04 -8.14 17.46
CA ASP A 626 32.71 -9.17 18.26
C ASP A 626 32.03 -10.53 18.12
N PHE A 627 30.70 -10.57 18.14
CA PHE A 627 29.92 -11.80 17.93
C PHE A 627 30.20 -12.43 16.56
N TYR A 628 30.15 -11.62 15.49
CA TYR A 628 30.45 -12.11 14.15
C TYR A 628 31.90 -12.57 14.02
N LEU A 629 32.86 -11.81 14.56
CA LEU A 629 34.28 -12.16 14.54
C LEU A 629 34.54 -13.47 15.30
N ALA A 630 34.02 -13.60 16.52
CA ALA A 630 34.19 -14.81 17.33
C ALA A 630 33.56 -16.04 16.67
N THR A 631 32.34 -15.90 16.12
CA THR A 631 31.64 -17.01 15.46
C THR A 631 32.36 -17.41 14.19
N THR A 632 32.75 -16.45 13.34
CA THR A 632 33.46 -16.72 12.08
C THR A 632 34.85 -17.29 12.32
N ALA A 633 35.56 -16.85 13.36
CA ALA A 633 36.83 -17.46 13.77
C ALA A 633 36.64 -18.95 14.15
N GLY A 634 35.54 -19.29 14.83
CA GLY A 634 35.17 -20.67 15.12
C GLY A 634 34.89 -21.50 13.86
N VAL A 635 34.15 -20.93 12.90
CA VAL A 635 33.92 -21.55 11.58
C VAL A 635 35.26 -21.79 10.86
N TYR A 636 36.12 -20.78 10.82
CA TYR A 636 37.43 -20.84 10.18
C TYR A 636 38.32 -21.94 10.80
N ALA A 637 38.36 -22.02 12.14
CA ALA A 637 39.16 -23.02 12.86
C ALA A 637 38.70 -24.46 12.60
N ILE A 638 37.38 -24.70 12.51
CA ILE A 638 36.83 -26.02 12.18
C ILE A 638 37.25 -26.47 10.77
N GLU A 639 37.34 -25.54 9.82
CA GLU A 639 37.74 -25.81 8.44
C GLU A 639 39.24 -25.97 8.24
N ARG A 640 40.04 -25.31 9.08
CA ARG A 640 41.48 -25.16 8.88
C ARG A 640 42.23 -25.51 10.17
N PRO A 641 42.14 -26.77 10.62
CA PRO A 641 42.85 -27.21 11.81
C PRO A 641 44.37 -26.99 11.63
N GLY A 642 44.98 -26.31 12.61
CA GLY A 642 46.42 -26.01 12.62
C GLY A 642 46.84 -24.73 11.89
N ASP A 643 45.91 -24.01 11.25
CA ASP A 643 46.15 -22.69 10.68
C ASP A 643 46.26 -21.66 11.81
N ARG A 644 47.15 -20.67 11.66
CA ARG A 644 47.48 -19.72 12.73
C ARG A 644 46.64 -18.45 12.73
N LEU A 645 45.81 -18.22 11.70
CA LEU A 645 45.05 -16.96 11.56
C LEU A 645 44.29 -16.59 12.84
N THR A 646 43.56 -17.54 13.43
CA THR A 646 42.71 -17.30 14.60
C THR A 646 43.48 -16.87 15.85
N GLU A 647 44.77 -17.22 15.96
CA GLU A 647 45.63 -16.81 17.07
C GLU A 647 46.05 -15.34 16.96
N HIS A 648 45.95 -14.75 15.76
CA HIS A 648 46.38 -13.39 15.44
C HIS A 648 45.23 -12.44 15.11
N LEU A 649 43.97 -12.89 15.24
CA LEU A 649 42.80 -12.02 15.13
C LEU A 649 42.72 -11.10 16.36
N GLN A 650 42.08 -9.94 16.19
CA GLN A 650 41.76 -9.08 17.32
C GLN A 650 40.93 -9.83 18.38
N PRO A 651 41.19 -9.60 19.68
CA PRO A 651 40.42 -10.22 20.74
C PRO A 651 38.97 -9.72 20.72
N THR A 652 38.04 -10.60 21.03
CA THR A 652 36.61 -10.29 21.16
C THR A 652 36.19 -10.33 22.63
N SER A 653 35.26 -9.45 22.98
CA SER A 653 34.65 -9.41 24.32
C SER A 653 33.33 -10.18 24.39
N THR A 654 32.64 -10.29 23.27
CA THR A 654 31.36 -11.02 23.14
C THR A 654 31.63 -12.42 22.58
N PRO A 655 31.14 -13.49 23.22
CA PRO A 655 31.32 -14.84 22.71
C PRO A 655 30.51 -15.05 21.42
N GLY A 656 31.06 -15.86 20.51
CA GLY A 656 30.37 -16.31 19.32
C GLY A 656 29.62 -17.63 19.54
N LEU A 657 28.98 -18.12 18.48
CA LEU A 657 28.38 -19.46 18.49
C LEU A 657 29.45 -20.55 18.45
N VAL A 658 29.15 -21.68 19.09
CA VAL A 658 29.99 -22.88 19.06
C VAL A 658 29.28 -23.95 18.24
N PHE A 659 29.96 -24.48 17.24
CA PHE A 659 29.42 -25.52 16.36
C PHE A 659 30.04 -26.88 16.69
N PRO A 660 29.24 -27.91 17.02
CA PRO A 660 29.78 -29.26 17.25
C PRO A 660 30.19 -29.94 15.93
N HIS A 661 29.62 -29.49 14.81
CA HIS A 661 29.79 -30.12 13.51
C HIS A 661 30.00 -29.08 12.41
N ARG A 662 30.89 -29.45 11.48
CA ARG A 662 31.27 -28.71 10.28
C ARG A 662 30.08 -28.16 9.48
N LYS A 663 29.08 -29.01 9.22
CA LYS A 663 27.92 -28.63 8.39
C LYS A 663 27.14 -27.45 8.97
N GLY A 664 26.90 -27.44 10.29
CA GLY A 664 26.17 -26.36 10.95
C GLY A 664 26.92 -25.02 10.90
N ALA A 665 28.25 -25.06 11.01
CA ALA A 665 29.11 -23.88 10.90
C ALA A 665 29.00 -23.23 9.50
N TRP A 666 28.98 -24.03 8.44
CA TRP A 666 28.80 -23.55 7.06
C TRP A 666 27.42 -23.02 6.76
N ASP A 667 26.39 -23.77 7.17
CA ASP A 667 25.00 -23.35 6.99
C ASP A 667 24.78 -21.98 7.64
N TRP A 668 25.36 -21.76 8.82
CA TRP A 668 25.38 -20.47 9.49
C TRP A 668 26.12 -19.39 8.68
N LEU A 669 27.39 -19.62 8.30
CA LEU A 669 28.20 -18.62 7.59
C LEU A 669 27.53 -18.12 6.30
N TYR A 670 26.95 -19.04 5.53
CA TYR A 670 26.27 -18.67 4.28
C TYR A 670 24.92 -18.00 4.52
N SER A 671 24.19 -18.38 5.57
CA SER A 671 22.93 -17.69 5.94
C SER A 671 23.19 -16.27 6.45
N GLU A 672 24.33 -16.03 7.13
CA GLU A 672 24.72 -14.75 7.70
C GLU A 672 25.57 -13.89 6.75
N ALA A 673 25.86 -14.34 5.53
CA ALA A 673 26.80 -13.66 4.63
C ALA A 673 26.46 -12.18 4.40
N VAL A 674 25.20 -11.87 4.10
CA VAL A 674 24.77 -10.49 3.81
C VAL A 674 24.78 -9.59 5.07
N PRO A 675 24.16 -9.98 6.20
CA PRO A 675 24.29 -9.19 7.44
C PRO A 675 25.73 -9.03 7.94
N LEU A 676 26.55 -10.08 7.83
CA LEU A 676 27.97 -10.05 8.22
C LEU A 676 28.75 -9.05 7.37
N LEU A 677 28.62 -9.09 6.03
CA LEU A 677 29.29 -8.15 5.13
C LEU A 677 28.82 -6.70 5.35
N ALA A 678 27.53 -6.49 5.64
CA ALA A 678 27.00 -5.18 6.01
C ALA A 678 27.61 -4.67 7.32
N CYS A 679 27.71 -5.51 8.36
CA CYS A 679 28.34 -5.18 9.64
C CYS A 679 29.83 -4.82 9.46
N VAL A 680 30.56 -5.57 8.64
CA VAL A 680 31.96 -5.29 8.30
C VAL A 680 32.09 -3.92 7.62
N ARG A 681 31.26 -3.64 6.62
CA ARG A 681 31.26 -2.34 5.91
C ARG A 681 30.95 -1.18 6.84
N GLN A 682 29.96 -1.34 7.73
CA GLN A 682 29.58 -0.35 8.73
C GLN A 682 30.72 -0.07 9.73
N SER A 683 31.56 -1.06 9.97
CA SER A 683 32.67 -1.03 10.94
C SER A 683 33.98 -0.45 10.38
N ALA A 684 33.95 0.27 9.26
CA ALA A 684 35.12 0.91 8.65
C ALA A 684 35.69 2.12 9.43
N GLY A 685 35.15 2.45 10.60
CA GLY A 685 35.67 3.49 11.48
C GLY A 685 36.96 3.11 12.20
N ALA A 686 37.80 4.09 12.55
CA ALA A 686 39.15 3.86 13.10
C ALA A 686 39.20 2.94 14.34
N ALA A 687 38.20 2.97 15.21
CA ALA A 687 38.14 2.15 16.43
C ALA A 687 37.76 0.67 16.18
N THR A 688 37.13 0.36 15.05
CA THR A 688 36.60 -0.97 14.71
C THR A 688 37.29 -1.59 13.50
N LEU A 689 38.00 -0.79 12.71
CA LEU A 689 38.59 -1.15 11.43
C LEU A 689 39.41 -2.45 11.47
N ARG A 690 40.30 -2.61 12.46
CA ARG A 690 41.12 -3.83 12.58
C ARG A 690 40.28 -5.09 12.76
N ARG A 691 39.26 -5.05 13.62
CA ARG A 691 38.31 -6.15 13.83
C ARG A 691 37.48 -6.42 12.58
N ALA A 692 37.08 -5.38 11.85
CA ALA A 692 36.35 -5.52 10.60
C ALA A 692 37.18 -6.22 9.51
N VAL A 693 38.46 -5.85 9.37
CA VAL A 693 39.39 -6.51 8.44
C VAL A 693 39.65 -7.96 8.84
N ASP A 694 39.85 -8.22 10.13
CA ASP A 694 40.05 -9.57 10.67
C ASP A 694 38.81 -10.46 10.48
N LEU A 695 37.60 -9.92 10.69
CA LEU A 695 36.34 -10.61 10.41
C LEU A 695 36.20 -10.95 8.93
N LEU A 696 36.50 -9.99 8.04
CA LEU A 696 36.44 -10.24 6.61
C LEU A 696 37.43 -11.34 6.21
N TRP A 697 38.67 -11.31 6.73
CA TRP A 697 39.66 -12.36 6.47
C TRP A 697 39.19 -13.73 6.98
N ALA A 698 38.63 -13.81 8.19
CA ALA A 698 38.06 -15.05 8.71
C ALA A 698 36.88 -15.57 7.84
N ALA A 699 36.18 -14.67 7.13
CA ALA A 699 35.08 -14.99 6.22
C ALA A 699 35.52 -15.24 4.76
N VAL A 700 36.81 -15.53 4.50
CA VAL A 700 37.38 -15.70 3.15
C VAL A 700 36.63 -16.70 2.26
N ASP A 701 35.99 -17.69 2.86
CA ASP A 701 35.17 -18.68 2.16
C ASP A 701 34.00 -18.06 1.37
N LEU A 702 33.50 -16.88 1.80
CA LEU A 702 32.47 -16.15 1.06
C LEU A 702 32.97 -15.64 -0.29
N ALA A 703 34.26 -15.31 -0.40
CA ALA A 703 34.89 -14.91 -1.67
C ALA A 703 34.97 -16.07 -2.68
N GLU A 704 35.14 -17.31 -2.20
CA GLU A 704 35.29 -18.51 -3.04
C GLU A 704 33.93 -19.11 -3.48
N SER A 705 32.87 -18.82 -2.74
CA SER A 705 31.53 -19.40 -2.94
C SER A 705 30.83 -19.01 -4.25
N GLY A 706 31.24 -17.89 -4.87
CA GLY A 706 30.63 -17.33 -6.07
C GLY A 706 29.34 -16.52 -5.84
N ALA A 707 28.53 -16.84 -4.82
CA ALA A 707 27.28 -16.14 -4.55
C ALA A 707 27.49 -14.72 -3.99
N ASN A 708 28.46 -14.56 -3.09
CA ASN A 708 28.74 -13.30 -2.38
C ASN A 708 30.09 -12.66 -2.79
N ALA A 709 30.76 -13.21 -3.81
CA ALA A 709 32.14 -12.84 -4.15
C ALA A 709 32.27 -11.35 -4.52
N LYS A 710 31.31 -10.80 -5.28
CA LYS A 710 31.31 -9.39 -5.68
C LYS A 710 31.12 -8.46 -4.47
N GLU A 711 30.15 -8.74 -3.62
CA GLU A 711 29.90 -7.93 -2.42
C GLU A 711 31.08 -8.00 -1.45
N TYR A 712 31.67 -9.18 -1.29
CA TYR A 712 32.90 -9.37 -0.52
C TYR A 712 34.05 -8.51 -1.04
N GLU A 713 34.27 -8.47 -2.37
CA GLU A 713 35.32 -7.62 -2.99
C GLU A 713 35.06 -6.12 -2.78
N GLU A 714 33.80 -5.68 -2.89
CA GLU A 714 33.41 -4.28 -2.63
C GLU A 714 33.65 -3.88 -1.17
N VAL A 715 33.33 -4.76 -0.23
CA VAL A 715 33.61 -4.55 1.21
C VAL A 715 35.11 -4.52 1.47
N ALA A 716 35.88 -5.46 0.88
CA ALA A 716 37.34 -5.48 1.01
C ALA A 716 37.99 -4.18 0.48
N THR A 717 37.49 -3.66 -0.65
CA THR A 717 37.93 -2.38 -1.21
C THR A 717 37.66 -1.22 -0.25
N THR A 718 36.45 -1.18 0.33
CA THR A 718 36.04 -0.16 1.30
C THR A 718 36.94 -0.17 2.54
N LEU A 719 37.24 -1.34 3.10
CA LEU A 719 38.12 -1.46 4.26
C LEU A 719 39.56 -1.06 3.94
N ARG A 720 40.08 -1.43 2.77
CA ARG A 720 41.42 -1.02 2.33
C ARG A 720 41.54 0.49 2.21
N ASP A 721 40.53 1.13 1.61
CA ASP A 721 40.49 2.59 1.49
C ASP A 721 40.35 3.29 2.85
N ALA A 722 39.52 2.75 3.73
CA ALA A 722 39.39 3.25 5.10
C ALA A 722 40.70 3.11 5.90
N ALA A 723 41.39 1.98 5.77
CA ALA A 723 42.67 1.74 6.43
C ALA A 723 43.77 2.68 5.93
N ARG A 724 43.83 2.89 4.61
CA ARG A 724 44.74 3.87 4.01
C ARG A 724 44.44 5.29 4.50
N ALA A 725 43.17 5.69 4.52
CA ALA A 725 42.77 7.02 5.00
C ALA A 725 43.10 7.21 6.48
N ALA A 726 42.97 6.15 7.30
CA ALA A 726 43.36 6.15 8.70
C ALA A 726 44.88 6.02 8.94
N SER A 727 45.68 5.78 7.88
CA SER A 727 47.11 5.47 7.97
C SER A 727 47.42 4.27 8.88
N ASP A 728 46.49 3.30 8.97
CA ASP A 728 46.69 2.07 9.74
C ASP A 728 47.33 1.00 8.85
N VAL A 729 48.67 1.03 8.79
CA VAL A 729 49.52 0.16 7.95
C VAL A 729 49.16 -1.31 8.10
N ARG A 730 48.90 -1.76 9.34
CA ARG A 730 48.58 -3.17 9.61
C ARG A 730 47.23 -3.53 9.03
N ALA A 731 46.20 -2.72 9.26
CA ALA A 731 44.86 -2.95 8.70
C ALA A 731 44.88 -2.88 7.17
N GLU A 732 45.62 -1.95 6.57
CA GLU A 732 45.75 -1.82 5.12
C GLU A 732 46.43 -3.06 4.52
N GLY A 733 47.52 -3.54 5.12
CA GLY A 733 48.22 -4.74 4.66
C GLY A 733 47.33 -5.98 4.66
N ARG A 734 46.58 -6.20 5.76
CA ARG A 734 45.61 -7.31 5.86
C ARG A 734 44.46 -7.17 4.87
N ALA A 735 43.91 -5.97 4.69
CA ALA A 735 42.85 -5.72 3.72
C ALA A 735 43.31 -5.96 2.27
N CYS A 736 44.56 -5.60 1.94
CA CYS A 736 45.17 -5.90 0.65
C CYS A 736 45.32 -7.42 0.41
N VAL A 737 45.66 -8.22 1.45
CA VAL A 737 45.67 -9.69 1.32
C VAL A 737 44.28 -10.21 0.99
N VAL A 738 43.26 -9.77 1.74
CA VAL A 738 41.88 -10.19 1.53
C VAL A 738 41.39 -9.83 0.12
N LEU A 739 41.67 -8.60 -0.33
CA LEU A 739 41.27 -8.10 -1.65
C LEU A 739 42.01 -8.79 -2.79
N SER A 740 43.32 -9.03 -2.65
CA SER A 740 44.11 -9.76 -3.66
C SER A 740 43.62 -11.19 -3.83
N ASN A 741 43.24 -11.86 -2.74
CA ASN A 741 42.68 -13.20 -2.80
C ASN A 741 41.31 -13.23 -3.49
N ALA A 742 40.40 -12.30 -3.17
CA ALA A 742 39.11 -12.18 -3.83
C ALA A 742 39.26 -11.96 -5.35
N ARG A 743 40.14 -11.03 -5.74
CA ARG A 743 40.43 -10.73 -7.16
C ARG A 743 41.09 -11.89 -7.91
N LEU A 744 41.95 -12.66 -7.23
CA LEU A 744 42.53 -13.90 -7.78
C LEU A 744 41.44 -14.93 -8.12
N PHE A 745 40.43 -15.08 -7.27
CA PHE A 745 39.29 -15.96 -7.55
C PHE A 745 38.39 -15.41 -8.66
N SER A 746 38.17 -14.09 -8.72
CA SER A 746 37.46 -13.44 -9.82
C SER A 746 38.21 -13.49 -11.17
N GLY A 747 39.50 -13.84 -11.18
CA GLY A 747 40.34 -13.89 -12.38
C GLY A 747 40.91 -12.53 -12.80
N LEU A 748 40.86 -11.52 -11.91
CA LEU A 748 41.39 -10.17 -12.13
C LEU A 748 42.87 -10.12 -11.73
N PHE A 749 43.71 -10.89 -12.43
CA PHE A 749 45.10 -11.18 -12.02
C PHE A 749 45.97 -9.93 -11.86
N ASP A 750 45.89 -8.96 -12.77
CA ASP A 750 46.71 -7.74 -12.70
C ASP A 750 46.37 -6.87 -11.48
N GLN A 751 45.07 -6.76 -11.17
CA GLN A 751 44.61 -6.02 -9.99
C GLN A 751 44.94 -6.78 -8.70
N ALA A 752 44.89 -8.12 -8.73
CA ALA A 752 45.33 -8.95 -7.61
C ALA A 752 46.83 -8.81 -7.36
N ASP A 753 47.65 -8.71 -8.41
CA ASP A 753 49.11 -8.56 -8.31
C ASP A 753 49.47 -7.24 -7.60
N GLN A 754 48.84 -6.14 -8.00
CA GLN A 754 49.05 -4.82 -7.39
C GLN A 754 48.73 -4.81 -5.89
N GLU A 755 47.59 -5.39 -5.50
CA GLU A 755 47.18 -5.46 -4.09
C GLU A 755 48.08 -6.41 -3.30
N ALA A 756 48.48 -7.56 -3.85
CA ALA A 756 49.37 -8.50 -3.17
C ALA A 756 50.79 -7.93 -2.98
N GLN A 757 51.33 -7.20 -3.96
CA GLN A 757 52.60 -6.49 -3.80
C GLN A 757 52.52 -5.40 -2.73
N GLN A 758 51.40 -4.68 -2.65
CA GLN A 758 51.17 -3.68 -1.62
C GLN A 758 51.05 -4.33 -0.23
N ALA A 759 50.31 -5.44 -0.12
CA ALA A 759 50.20 -6.22 1.10
C ALA A 759 51.59 -6.64 1.62
N LEU A 760 52.45 -7.15 0.74
CA LEU A 760 53.81 -7.58 1.10
C LEU A 760 54.65 -6.42 1.66
N ARG A 761 54.67 -5.26 0.98
CA ARG A 761 55.40 -4.07 1.46
C ARG A 761 54.88 -3.58 2.82
N LEU A 762 53.56 -3.53 2.99
CA LEU A 762 52.95 -3.07 4.23
C LEU A 762 53.22 -4.06 5.38
N ALA A 763 53.15 -5.36 5.10
CA ALA A 763 53.44 -6.42 6.05
C ALA A 763 54.88 -6.36 6.58
N GLU A 764 55.86 -6.14 5.69
CA GLU A 764 57.27 -5.94 6.07
C GLU A 764 57.42 -4.72 6.99
N SER A 765 56.71 -3.62 6.71
CA SER A 765 56.78 -2.41 7.54
C SER A 765 56.03 -2.51 8.88
N ALA A 766 54.99 -3.35 8.95
CA ALA A 766 54.16 -3.55 10.14
C ALA A 766 54.63 -4.74 11.00
N GLU A 767 55.64 -5.48 10.54
CA GLU A 767 56.10 -6.73 11.16
C GLU A 767 54.94 -7.72 11.42
N ASP A 768 53.99 -7.80 10.47
CA ASP A 768 52.84 -8.72 10.56
C ASP A 768 53.14 -10.00 9.75
N PRO A 769 53.40 -11.15 10.41
CA PRO A 769 53.88 -12.35 9.72
C PRO A 769 52.83 -13.01 8.84
N LEU A 770 51.54 -12.87 9.17
CA LEU A 770 50.49 -13.55 8.40
C LEU A 770 50.32 -12.97 6.99
N PRO A 771 50.23 -11.64 6.79
CA PRO A 771 50.23 -11.08 5.46
C PRO A 771 51.49 -11.39 4.64
N LEU A 772 52.67 -11.50 5.25
CA LEU A 772 53.90 -11.90 4.53
C LEU A 772 53.72 -13.28 3.87
N CYS A 773 53.26 -14.26 4.65
CA CYS A 773 53.08 -15.62 4.17
C CYS A 773 52.03 -15.70 3.05
N TRP A 774 50.86 -15.10 3.29
CA TRP A 774 49.73 -15.17 2.37
C TRP A 774 49.96 -14.33 1.11
N ALA A 775 50.55 -13.13 1.20
CA ALA A 775 50.86 -12.31 0.04
C ALA A 775 51.88 -12.99 -0.87
N ALA A 776 52.92 -13.62 -0.32
CA ALA A 776 53.89 -14.38 -1.11
C ALA A 776 53.23 -15.56 -1.86
N ASN A 777 52.37 -16.32 -1.18
CA ASN A 777 51.64 -17.43 -1.82
C ASN A 777 50.68 -16.96 -2.92
N ILE A 778 50.00 -15.83 -2.70
CA ILE A 778 49.10 -15.20 -3.69
C ILE A 778 49.90 -14.69 -4.89
N LEU A 779 51.02 -13.97 -4.68
CA LEU A 779 51.92 -13.53 -5.75
C LEU A 779 52.45 -14.69 -6.58
N GLY A 780 52.83 -15.80 -5.92
CA GLY A 780 53.25 -17.02 -6.62
C GLY A 780 52.13 -17.58 -7.51
N SER A 781 50.89 -17.59 -7.01
CA SER A 781 49.72 -18.05 -7.76
C SER A 781 49.40 -17.14 -8.95
N ILE A 782 49.48 -15.82 -8.78
CA ILE A 782 49.25 -14.84 -9.85
C ILE A 782 50.32 -14.96 -10.93
N ALA A 783 51.59 -15.02 -10.53
CA ALA A 783 52.71 -15.25 -11.44
C ALA A 783 52.57 -16.57 -12.21
N PHE A 784 52.09 -17.64 -11.56
CA PHE A 784 51.77 -18.90 -12.22
C PHE A 784 50.71 -18.73 -13.32
N TYR A 785 49.61 -18.03 -13.04
CA TYR A 785 48.54 -17.79 -14.03
C TYR A 785 48.97 -16.87 -15.18
N GLN A 786 49.91 -15.95 -14.94
CA GLN A 786 50.49 -15.09 -15.98
C GLN A 786 51.72 -15.71 -16.68
N SER A 787 51.98 -17.01 -16.48
CA SER A 787 53.13 -17.74 -17.04
C SER A 787 54.51 -17.17 -16.67
N ARG A 788 54.61 -16.38 -15.60
CA ARG A 788 55.87 -15.89 -15.01
C ARG A 788 56.48 -16.95 -14.09
N HIS A 789 56.92 -18.06 -14.67
CA HIS A 789 57.28 -19.27 -13.92
C HIS A 789 58.41 -19.08 -12.90
N GLU A 790 59.45 -18.30 -13.23
CA GLU A 790 60.55 -18.02 -12.29
C GLU A 790 60.09 -17.17 -11.09
N ASP A 791 59.22 -16.18 -11.33
CA ASP A 791 58.62 -15.38 -10.26
C ASP A 791 57.73 -16.26 -9.37
N ALA A 792 56.95 -17.15 -9.97
CA ALA A 792 56.09 -18.07 -9.25
C ALA A 792 56.90 -18.99 -8.33
N GLU A 793 57.98 -19.61 -8.83
CA GLU A 793 58.85 -20.50 -8.06
C GLU A 793 59.50 -19.75 -6.88
N ARG A 794 60.01 -18.54 -7.09
CA ARG A 794 60.58 -17.71 -6.02
C ARG A 794 59.57 -17.39 -4.92
N ASN A 795 58.38 -16.95 -5.31
CA ASN A 795 57.35 -16.56 -4.35
C ASN A 795 56.76 -17.75 -3.57
N PHE A 796 56.57 -18.92 -4.21
CA PHE A 796 56.14 -20.11 -3.49
C PHE A 796 57.19 -20.61 -2.50
N ASN A 797 58.47 -20.62 -2.87
CA ASN A 797 59.54 -21.01 -1.94
C ASN A 797 59.61 -20.06 -0.75
N ARG A 798 59.53 -18.74 -0.98
CA ARG A 798 59.43 -17.75 0.11
C ARG A 798 58.23 -18.05 1.01
N ALA A 799 57.04 -18.27 0.44
CA ALA A 799 55.86 -18.58 1.23
C ALA A 799 56.01 -19.86 2.07
N ILE A 800 56.64 -20.91 1.53
CA ILE A 800 56.91 -22.17 2.26
C ILE A 800 57.80 -21.91 3.48
N GLU A 801 58.85 -21.11 3.33
CA GLU A 801 59.77 -20.73 4.41
C GLU A 801 59.04 -19.90 5.47
N GLU A 802 58.36 -18.83 5.06
CA GLU A 802 57.63 -17.92 5.97
C GLU A 802 56.53 -18.66 6.76
N PHE A 803 55.78 -19.56 6.11
CA PHE A 803 54.78 -20.38 6.78
C PHE A 803 55.40 -21.36 7.80
N ARG A 804 56.59 -21.89 7.52
CA ARG A 804 57.30 -22.76 8.47
C ARG A 804 57.82 -21.95 9.67
N ASP A 805 58.34 -20.76 9.42
CA ASP A 805 58.87 -19.88 10.46
C ASP A 805 57.78 -19.40 11.43
N CYS A 806 56.56 -19.15 10.94
CA CYS A 806 55.41 -18.84 11.79
C CYS A 806 54.66 -20.09 12.32
N GLY A 807 55.13 -21.30 11.99
CA GLY A 807 54.55 -22.55 12.48
C GLY A 807 53.15 -22.87 11.94
N ASP A 808 52.81 -22.35 10.76
CA ASP A 808 51.58 -22.63 10.01
C ASP A 808 51.83 -23.72 8.96
N LEU A 809 51.68 -24.97 9.40
CA LEU A 809 51.87 -26.14 8.54
C LEU A 809 50.83 -26.20 7.39
N PRO A 810 49.53 -25.92 7.61
CA PRO A 810 48.55 -25.83 6.52
C PRO A 810 48.89 -24.84 5.41
N GLY A 811 49.40 -23.66 5.77
CA GLY A 811 49.86 -22.65 4.82
C GLY A 811 51.03 -23.16 3.99
N SER A 812 52.02 -23.78 4.65
CA SER A 812 53.18 -24.40 3.97
C SER A 812 52.73 -25.50 2.99
N ALA A 813 51.80 -26.36 3.39
CA ALA A 813 51.20 -27.38 2.53
C ALA A 813 50.46 -26.78 1.33
N SER A 814 49.79 -25.63 1.49
CA SER A 814 49.12 -24.93 0.39
C SER A 814 50.14 -24.48 -0.65
N SER A 815 51.24 -23.88 -0.19
CA SER A 815 52.31 -23.40 -1.07
C SER A 815 53.05 -24.56 -1.75
N LEU A 816 53.25 -25.70 -1.08
CA LEU A 816 53.79 -26.95 -1.68
C LEU A 816 52.88 -27.49 -2.79
N CYS A 817 51.56 -27.51 -2.56
CA CYS A 817 50.58 -27.91 -3.58
C CYS A 817 50.52 -26.93 -4.75
N ASN A 818 50.78 -25.64 -4.51
CA ASN A 818 50.87 -24.65 -5.57
C ASN A 818 52.16 -24.81 -6.40
N LEU A 819 53.29 -25.04 -5.74
CA LEU A 819 54.58 -25.30 -6.37
C LEU A 819 54.57 -26.60 -7.18
N SER A 820 53.89 -27.64 -6.72
CA SER A 820 53.74 -28.88 -7.49
C SER A 820 53.04 -28.64 -8.83
N ARG A 821 52.00 -27.81 -8.86
CA ARG A 821 51.29 -27.43 -10.10
C ARG A 821 52.20 -26.65 -11.05
N LEU A 822 53.05 -25.76 -10.53
CA LEU A 822 54.06 -25.08 -11.34
C LEU A 822 55.03 -26.07 -11.97
N HIS A 823 55.53 -27.05 -11.21
CA HIS A 823 56.44 -28.07 -11.73
C HIS A 823 55.84 -28.94 -12.83
N LEU A 824 54.50 -29.15 -12.85
CA LEU A 824 53.84 -29.83 -13.97
C LEU A 824 53.90 -29.04 -15.27
N VAL A 825 53.72 -27.72 -15.21
CA VAL A 825 53.78 -26.85 -16.39
C VAL A 825 55.22 -26.70 -16.90
N THR A 826 56.22 -26.79 -16.01
CA THR A 826 57.64 -26.76 -16.37
C THR A 826 58.25 -28.15 -16.64
N GLU A 827 57.42 -29.17 -16.92
CA GLU A 827 57.84 -30.55 -17.28
C GLU A 827 58.67 -31.31 -16.22
N ARG A 828 58.53 -30.97 -14.94
CA ARG A 828 59.21 -31.62 -13.80
C ARG A 828 58.27 -32.56 -13.03
N ALA A 829 57.72 -33.55 -13.73
CA ALA A 829 56.64 -34.40 -13.20
C ALA A 829 57.00 -35.16 -11.91
N GLU A 830 58.20 -35.74 -11.81
CA GLU A 830 58.63 -36.46 -10.59
C GLU A 830 58.67 -35.54 -9.36
N SER A 831 59.22 -34.34 -9.50
CA SER A 831 59.26 -33.33 -8.43
C SER A 831 57.85 -32.89 -8.03
N ALA A 832 56.95 -32.70 -9.02
CA ALA A 832 55.56 -32.36 -8.75
C ALA A 832 54.83 -33.42 -7.91
N VAL A 833 55.04 -34.71 -8.19
CA VAL A 833 54.45 -35.80 -7.39
C VAL A 833 54.99 -35.79 -5.96
N ILE A 834 56.29 -35.58 -5.76
CA ILE A 834 56.91 -35.50 -4.42
C ILE A 834 56.30 -34.34 -3.62
N LEU A 835 56.27 -33.13 -4.19
CA LEU A 835 55.73 -31.95 -3.52
C LEU A 835 54.24 -32.08 -3.20
N ALA A 836 53.44 -32.61 -4.13
CA ALA A 836 52.02 -32.82 -3.91
C ALA A 836 51.75 -33.86 -2.81
N ARG A 837 52.56 -34.93 -2.74
CA ARG A 837 52.48 -35.91 -1.64
C ARG A 837 52.83 -35.29 -0.30
N GLN A 838 53.92 -34.53 -0.22
CA GLN A 838 54.31 -33.83 1.00
C GLN A 838 53.20 -32.89 1.52
N GLY A 839 52.61 -32.07 0.63
CA GLY A 839 51.50 -31.20 1.00
C GLY A 839 50.25 -31.97 1.44
N THR A 840 49.92 -33.07 0.77
CA THR A 840 48.76 -33.92 1.11
C THR A 840 48.96 -34.62 2.45
N GLU A 841 50.15 -35.16 2.71
CA GLU A 841 50.50 -35.82 3.98
C GLU A 841 50.34 -34.84 5.17
N ILE A 842 50.79 -33.59 5.01
CA ILE A 842 50.58 -32.56 6.03
C ILE A 842 49.08 -32.38 6.30
N TYR A 843 48.25 -32.21 5.26
CA TYR A 843 46.81 -32.05 5.47
C TYR A 843 46.14 -33.27 6.09
N GLU A 844 46.54 -34.49 5.71
CA GLU A 844 45.98 -35.72 6.27
C GLU A 844 46.32 -35.89 7.76
N THR A 845 47.51 -35.49 8.20
CA THR A 845 47.88 -35.51 9.63
C THR A 845 47.06 -34.55 10.49
N LEU A 846 46.52 -33.48 9.90
CA LEU A 846 45.72 -32.47 10.59
C LEU A 846 44.21 -32.77 10.59
N GLY A 847 43.78 -33.82 9.86
CA GLY A 847 42.41 -34.33 9.84
C GLY A 847 41.62 -34.01 8.56
N HIS A 848 40.45 -34.67 8.41
CA HIS A 848 39.58 -34.53 7.24
C HIS A 848 38.96 -33.12 7.15
N SER A 849 39.59 -32.24 6.37
CA SER A 849 39.20 -30.84 6.18
C SER A 849 39.08 -30.47 4.69
N LEU A 850 38.55 -29.29 4.38
CA LEU A 850 38.57 -28.72 3.01
C LEU A 850 39.98 -28.73 2.42
N ARG A 851 41.01 -28.49 3.24
CA ARG A 851 42.40 -28.43 2.78
C ARG A 851 42.92 -29.78 2.26
N VAL A 852 42.44 -30.90 2.79
CA VAL A 852 42.76 -32.24 2.25
C VAL A 852 42.32 -32.37 0.80
N ALA A 853 41.16 -31.81 0.43
CA ALA A 853 40.69 -31.82 -0.95
C ALA A 853 41.62 -31.04 -1.90
N ASN A 854 42.18 -29.91 -1.45
CA ASN A 854 43.17 -29.16 -2.22
C ASN A 854 44.47 -29.95 -2.45
N GLY A 855 44.94 -30.67 -1.42
CA GLY A 855 46.09 -31.58 -1.55
C GLY A 855 45.82 -32.71 -2.55
N ARG A 856 44.68 -33.40 -2.40
CA ARG A 856 44.24 -34.48 -3.31
C ARG A 856 44.05 -33.98 -4.74
N TYR A 857 43.53 -32.78 -4.92
CA TYR A 857 43.43 -32.14 -6.22
C TYR A 857 44.80 -31.94 -6.88
N ALA A 858 45.78 -31.39 -6.14
CA ALA A 858 47.13 -31.20 -6.65
C ALA A 858 47.85 -32.54 -6.92
N LEU A 859 47.67 -33.53 -6.05
CA LEU A 859 48.22 -34.88 -6.22
C LEU A 859 47.62 -35.59 -7.43
N GLY A 860 46.31 -35.50 -7.62
CA GLY A 860 45.62 -36.05 -8.78
C GLY A 860 46.12 -35.47 -10.09
N MET A 861 46.32 -34.14 -10.16
CA MET A 861 46.95 -33.49 -11.32
C MET A 861 48.35 -34.04 -11.59
N ALA A 862 49.18 -34.20 -10.56
CA ALA A 862 50.56 -34.66 -10.72
C ALA A 862 50.66 -36.12 -11.13
N LEU A 863 49.78 -36.98 -10.59
CA LEU A 863 49.70 -38.39 -10.97
C LEU A 863 49.21 -38.58 -12.41
N GLY A 864 48.24 -37.75 -12.85
CA GLY A 864 47.72 -37.77 -14.22
C GLY A 864 48.82 -37.55 -15.25
N ARG A 865 49.55 -36.43 -15.12
CA ARG A 865 50.69 -36.11 -15.98
C ARG A 865 51.84 -37.12 -15.94
N SER A 866 51.92 -37.89 -14.86
CA SER A 866 52.92 -38.96 -14.67
C SER A 866 52.45 -40.32 -15.23
N GLY A 867 51.31 -40.37 -15.92
CA GLY A 867 50.74 -41.59 -16.52
C GLY A 867 49.99 -42.50 -15.56
N GLN A 868 49.84 -42.12 -14.29
CA GLN A 868 49.12 -42.90 -13.26
C GLN A 868 47.63 -42.54 -13.23
N HIS A 869 46.95 -42.66 -14.37
CA HIS A 869 45.60 -42.12 -14.59
C HIS A 869 44.55 -42.67 -13.62
N SER A 870 44.59 -43.97 -13.27
CA SER A 870 43.60 -44.56 -12.36
C SER A 870 43.66 -43.95 -10.96
N THR A 871 44.87 -43.85 -10.40
CA THR A 871 45.09 -43.24 -9.09
C THR A 871 44.80 -41.73 -9.12
N ALA A 872 45.09 -41.06 -10.24
CA ALA A 872 44.76 -39.65 -10.43
C ALA A 872 43.26 -39.39 -10.34
N VAL A 873 42.44 -40.23 -11.02
CA VAL A 873 40.98 -40.16 -10.96
C VAL A 873 40.47 -40.39 -9.53
N GLU A 874 40.98 -41.40 -8.82
CA GLU A 874 40.59 -41.66 -7.42
C GLU A 874 40.84 -40.45 -6.50
N GLN A 875 41.98 -39.78 -6.64
CA GLN A 875 42.30 -38.59 -5.85
C GLN A 875 41.38 -37.40 -6.22
N LEU A 876 41.13 -37.18 -7.51
CA LEU A 876 40.29 -36.08 -7.99
C LEU A 876 38.79 -36.30 -7.65
N GLU A 877 38.28 -37.52 -7.73
CA GLU A 877 36.90 -37.86 -7.34
C GLU A 877 36.67 -37.63 -5.84
N GLU A 878 37.63 -38.00 -5.01
CA GLU A 878 37.56 -37.75 -3.57
C GLU A 878 37.65 -36.25 -3.24
N ALA A 879 38.52 -35.50 -3.93
CA ALA A 879 38.57 -34.05 -3.82
C ALA A 879 37.24 -33.40 -4.23
N LEU A 880 36.68 -33.83 -5.37
CA LEU A 880 35.40 -33.37 -5.90
C LEU A 880 34.26 -33.59 -4.89
N ARG A 881 34.21 -34.77 -4.26
CA ARG A 881 33.22 -35.07 -3.23
C ARG A 881 33.31 -34.10 -2.05
N ILE A 882 34.52 -33.84 -1.54
CA ILE A 882 34.73 -32.91 -0.43
C ILE A 882 34.37 -31.47 -0.84
N PHE A 883 34.74 -31.01 -2.04
CA PHE A 883 34.38 -29.67 -2.51
C PHE A 883 32.87 -29.48 -2.62
N ARG A 884 32.14 -30.49 -3.11
CA ARG A 884 30.67 -30.50 -3.13
C ARG A 884 30.08 -30.42 -1.73
N ASP A 885 30.55 -31.27 -0.82
CA ASP A 885 30.10 -31.30 0.57
C ASP A 885 30.36 -29.95 1.29
N SER A 886 31.39 -29.21 0.85
CA SER A 886 31.81 -27.92 1.40
C SER A 886 31.28 -26.69 0.64
N ARG A 887 30.41 -26.89 -0.37
CA ARG A 887 29.85 -25.85 -1.25
C ARG A 887 30.90 -25.00 -1.99
N GLN A 888 32.06 -25.57 -2.29
CA GLN A 888 33.16 -24.91 -2.98
C GLN A 888 33.02 -25.04 -4.49
N ARG A 889 32.10 -24.26 -5.07
CA ARG A 889 31.72 -24.38 -6.50
C ARG A 889 32.86 -24.13 -7.47
N LEU A 890 33.75 -23.17 -7.16
CA LEU A 890 34.93 -22.94 -7.98
C LEU A 890 35.79 -24.21 -8.06
N TRP A 891 36.08 -24.81 -6.91
CA TRP A 891 36.92 -26.01 -6.82
C TRP A 891 36.24 -27.27 -7.35
N GLU A 892 34.92 -27.40 -7.17
CA GLU A 892 34.10 -28.44 -7.82
C GLU A 892 34.28 -28.41 -9.34
N GLY A 893 34.09 -27.22 -9.94
CA GLY A 893 34.22 -27.04 -11.38
C GLY A 893 35.65 -27.29 -11.88
N MET A 894 36.65 -26.84 -11.14
CA MET A 894 38.05 -27.10 -11.49
C MET A 894 38.41 -28.58 -11.35
N ALA A 895 37.94 -29.29 -10.33
CA ALA A 895 38.16 -30.73 -10.17
C ALA A 895 37.54 -31.52 -11.33
N LEU A 896 36.33 -31.16 -11.78
CA LEU A 896 35.70 -31.72 -12.97
C LEU A 896 36.53 -31.45 -14.24
N CYS A 897 37.08 -30.24 -14.38
CA CYS A 897 37.99 -29.92 -15.48
C CYS A 897 39.25 -30.80 -15.46
N ARG A 898 39.85 -31.03 -14.29
CA ARG A 898 41.02 -31.91 -14.16
C ARG A 898 40.69 -33.37 -14.42
N LEU A 899 39.52 -33.86 -13.98
CA LEU A 899 39.04 -35.19 -14.34
C LEU A 899 38.91 -35.34 -15.86
N ALA A 900 38.38 -34.33 -16.54
CA ALA A 900 38.28 -34.34 -18.00
C ALA A 900 39.65 -34.37 -18.70
N GLU A 901 40.65 -33.64 -18.18
CA GLU A 901 42.03 -33.70 -18.70
C GLU A 901 42.65 -35.09 -18.53
N VAL A 902 42.52 -35.70 -17.35
CA VAL A 902 43.02 -37.06 -17.10
C VAL A 902 42.29 -38.10 -17.96
N ASP A 903 40.98 -37.96 -18.16
CA ASP A 903 40.19 -38.83 -19.04
C ASP A 903 40.67 -38.72 -20.50
N LEU A 904 41.09 -37.54 -20.98
CA LEU A 904 41.68 -37.38 -22.32
C LEU A 904 43.03 -38.07 -22.45
N GLU A 905 43.91 -37.91 -21.46
CA GLU A 905 45.21 -38.59 -21.41
C GLU A 905 45.05 -40.12 -21.31
N ALA A 906 43.98 -40.58 -20.66
CA ALA A 906 43.60 -42.00 -20.59
C ALA A 906 42.83 -42.53 -21.82
N HIS A 907 42.68 -41.73 -22.88
CA HIS A 907 41.93 -42.06 -24.10
C HIS A 907 40.44 -42.41 -23.86
N GLN A 908 39.77 -41.70 -22.94
CA GLN A 908 38.35 -41.83 -22.59
C GLN A 908 37.54 -40.55 -22.94
N PRO A 909 37.48 -40.13 -24.22
CA PRO A 909 36.94 -38.82 -24.61
C PRO A 909 35.46 -38.61 -24.28
N THR A 910 34.65 -39.68 -24.21
CA THR A 910 33.24 -39.59 -23.79
C THR A 910 33.08 -39.16 -22.32
N ARG A 911 33.90 -39.70 -21.42
CA ARG A 911 33.88 -39.30 -20.00
C ARG A 911 34.42 -37.88 -19.84
N ALA A 912 35.49 -37.56 -20.57
CA ALA A 912 36.05 -36.21 -20.60
C ALA A 912 35.02 -35.15 -21.01
N ALA A 913 34.23 -35.42 -22.06
CA ALA A 913 33.19 -34.50 -22.51
C ALA A 913 32.12 -34.27 -21.44
N GLY A 914 31.65 -35.35 -20.78
CA GLY A 914 30.69 -35.24 -19.69
C GLY A 914 31.21 -34.42 -18.49
N ASN A 915 32.45 -34.70 -18.07
CA ASN A 915 33.09 -33.97 -16.98
C ASN A 915 33.31 -32.48 -17.32
N ALA A 916 33.72 -32.16 -18.55
CA ALA A 916 33.93 -30.78 -18.99
C ALA A 916 32.60 -30.00 -19.17
N GLU A 917 31.53 -30.63 -19.65
CA GLU A 917 30.18 -30.02 -19.71
C GLU A 917 29.64 -29.71 -18.30
N MET A 918 29.86 -30.62 -17.34
CA MET A 918 29.52 -30.38 -15.94
C MET A 918 30.35 -29.23 -15.36
N ALA A 919 31.66 -29.18 -15.64
CA ALA A 919 32.53 -28.08 -15.20
C ALA A 919 32.03 -26.71 -15.69
N LEU A 920 31.65 -26.58 -16.97
CA LEU A 920 31.07 -25.33 -17.52
C LEU A 920 29.76 -24.95 -16.83
N THR A 921 28.95 -25.94 -16.48
CA THR A 921 27.67 -25.71 -15.79
C THR A 921 27.91 -25.19 -14.37
N VAL A 922 28.83 -25.81 -13.63
CA VAL A 922 29.15 -25.43 -12.25
C VAL A 922 29.80 -24.04 -12.20
N LEU A 923 30.72 -23.74 -13.11
CA LEU A 923 31.49 -22.49 -13.19
C LEU A 923 30.76 -21.33 -13.87
N ARG A 924 29.49 -21.48 -14.26
CA ARG A 924 28.75 -20.39 -14.91
C ARG A 924 28.71 -19.15 -14.00
N GLY A 925 29.40 -18.08 -14.43
CA GLY A 925 29.51 -16.83 -13.68
C GLY A 925 30.48 -16.86 -12.49
N ILE A 926 31.31 -17.90 -12.36
CA ILE A 926 32.26 -18.10 -11.25
C ILE A 926 33.67 -18.30 -11.82
N GLY A 927 34.69 -17.71 -11.21
CA GLY A 927 36.09 -17.97 -11.55
C GLY A 927 36.65 -17.20 -12.74
N GLY A 928 35.87 -16.30 -13.35
CA GLY A 928 36.29 -15.46 -14.47
C GLY A 928 36.38 -16.17 -15.83
N GLU A 929 36.45 -15.38 -16.90
CA GLU A 929 36.42 -15.90 -18.28
C GLU A 929 37.63 -16.78 -18.61
N TRP A 930 38.82 -16.51 -18.05
CA TRP A 930 40.02 -17.33 -18.30
C TRP A 930 39.80 -18.81 -17.97
N ARG A 931 39.18 -19.12 -16.81
CA ARG A 931 38.89 -20.50 -16.42
C ARG A 931 37.87 -21.14 -17.35
N ARG A 932 36.85 -20.38 -17.80
CA ARG A 932 35.89 -20.85 -18.81
C ARG A 932 36.59 -21.18 -20.13
N GLY A 933 37.53 -20.36 -20.58
CA GLY A 933 38.36 -20.66 -21.76
C GLY A 933 39.09 -21.99 -21.65
N ASN A 934 39.67 -22.30 -20.47
CA ASN A 934 40.37 -23.57 -20.23
C ASN A 934 39.41 -24.76 -20.33
N VAL A 935 38.25 -24.69 -19.69
CA VAL A 935 37.25 -25.77 -19.73
C VAL A 935 36.70 -25.96 -21.15
N LEU A 936 36.46 -24.87 -21.90
CA LEU A 936 36.03 -24.92 -23.30
C LEU A 936 37.10 -25.58 -24.18
N THR A 937 38.38 -25.32 -23.93
CA THR A 937 39.49 -25.95 -24.65
C THR A 937 39.52 -27.47 -24.43
N VAL A 938 39.38 -27.90 -23.17
CA VAL A 938 39.30 -29.32 -22.78
C VAL A 938 38.05 -29.99 -23.37
N LEU A 939 36.88 -29.33 -23.28
CA LEU A 939 35.64 -29.83 -23.88
C LEU A 939 35.77 -29.97 -25.40
N GLY A 940 36.37 -29.01 -26.08
CA GLY A 940 36.60 -29.09 -27.52
C GLY A 940 37.47 -30.29 -27.90
N LYS A 941 38.57 -30.54 -27.17
CA LYS A 941 39.41 -31.74 -27.36
C LYS A 941 38.63 -33.04 -27.15
N ALA A 942 37.78 -33.10 -26.13
CA ALA A 942 36.93 -34.26 -25.86
C ALA A 942 35.87 -34.48 -26.94
N LEU A 943 35.21 -33.42 -27.39
CA LEU A 943 34.20 -33.47 -28.46
C LEU A 943 34.80 -33.89 -29.80
N ASP A 944 36.02 -33.45 -30.12
CA ASP A 944 36.71 -33.89 -31.33
C ASP A 944 37.09 -35.37 -31.25
N GLY A 945 37.57 -35.82 -30.07
CA GLY A 945 37.90 -37.23 -29.80
C GLY A 945 36.71 -38.20 -29.91
N ILE A 946 35.47 -37.72 -29.74
CA ILE A 946 34.23 -38.51 -29.99
C ILE A 946 33.63 -38.30 -31.40
N GLY A 947 34.29 -37.54 -32.27
CA GLY A 947 33.86 -37.30 -33.65
C GLY A 947 32.86 -36.15 -33.85
N HIS A 948 32.67 -35.29 -32.84
CA HIS A 948 31.81 -34.10 -32.92
C HIS A 948 32.60 -32.82 -33.25
N SER A 949 33.43 -32.86 -34.29
CA SER A 949 34.36 -31.77 -34.66
C SER A 949 33.67 -30.40 -34.88
N GLY A 950 32.42 -30.38 -35.34
CA GLY A 950 31.65 -29.13 -35.47
C GLY A 950 31.39 -28.44 -34.12
N ARG A 951 31.03 -29.20 -33.08
CA ARG A 951 30.86 -28.67 -31.71
C ARG A 951 32.22 -28.32 -31.09
N ALA A 952 33.25 -29.11 -31.35
CA ALA A 952 34.61 -28.83 -30.90
C ALA A 952 35.13 -27.47 -31.40
N GLN A 953 34.95 -27.18 -32.69
CA GLN A 953 35.31 -25.88 -33.27
C GLN A 953 34.56 -24.71 -32.64
N VAL A 954 33.28 -24.88 -32.27
CA VAL A 954 32.53 -23.83 -31.56
C VAL A 954 33.17 -23.55 -30.20
N CYS A 955 33.46 -24.59 -29.42
CA CYS A 955 34.12 -24.46 -28.13
C CYS A 955 35.49 -23.77 -28.25
N TRP A 956 36.32 -24.17 -29.22
CA TRP A 956 37.63 -23.57 -29.44
C TRP A 956 37.56 -22.12 -29.95
N ARG A 957 36.58 -21.76 -30.79
CA ARG A 957 36.40 -20.36 -31.20
C ARG A 957 36.01 -19.47 -30.03
N GLU A 958 35.12 -19.96 -29.17
CA GLU A 958 34.71 -19.24 -27.96
C GLU A 958 35.87 -19.11 -26.97
N ALA A 959 36.66 -20.18 -26.76
CA ALA A 959 37.87 -20.12 -25.94
C ALA A 959 38.92 -19.14 -26.52
N LEU A 960 39.11 -19.13 -27.84
CA LEU A 960 40.04 -18.22 -28.50
C LEU A 960 39.63 -16.75 -28.31
N ASP A 961 38.36 -16.42 -28.51
CA ASP A 961 37.84 -15.05 -28.28
C ASP A 961 38.07 -14.60 -26.83
N ILE A 962 37.87 -15.49 -25.86
CA ILE A 962 38.18 -15.23 -24.45
C ILE A 962 39.68 -14.94 -24.27
N TYR A 963 40.56 -15.82 -24.76
CA TYR A 963 42.00 -15.65 -24.57
C TYR A 963 42.55 -14.42 -25.29
N GLU A 964 42.05 -14.07 -26.47
CA GLU A 964 42.45 -12.86 -27.19
C GLU A 964 42.04 -11.58 -26.47
N LYS A 965 40.84 -11.56 -25.85
CA LYS A 965 40.40 -10.43 -25.02
C LYS A 965 41.24 -10.27 -23.75
N LEU A 966 41.79 -11.36 -23.24
CA LEU A 966 42.60 -11.39 -22.02
C LEU A 966 44.11 -11.33 -22.30
N ASP A 967 44.53 -11.23 -23.57
CA ASP A 967 45.93 -11.32 -24.00
C ASP A 967 46.67 -12.56 -23.43
N SER A 968 45.96 -13.69 -23.40
CA SER A 968 46.41 -14.93 -22.76
C SER A 968 47.30 -15.76 -23.70
N PRO A 969 48.42 -16.33 -23.23
CA PRO A 969 49.33 -17.13 -24.07
C PRO A 969 48.67 -18.39 -24.67
N GLU A 970 47.65 -18.94 -24.01
CA GLU A 970 46.86 -20.10 -24.44
C GLU A 970 46.14 -19.88 -25.78
N ALA A 971 45.96 -18.62 -26.21
CA ALA A 971 45.42 -18.32 -27.55
C ALA A 971 46.24 -19.00 -28.66
N THR A 972 47.55 -19.15 -28.48
CA THR A 972 48.43 -19.81 -29.45
C THR A 972 48.10 -21.30 -29.60
N GLU A 973 47.88 -21.99 -28.49
CA GLU A 973 47.49 -23.40 -28.48
C GLU A 973 46.13 -23.58 -29.18
N VAL A 974 45.12 -22.77 -28.82
CA VAL A 974 43.78 -22.91 -29.40
C VAL A 974 43.73 -22.58 -30.89
N ARG A 975 44.53 -21.61 -31.37
CA ARG A 975 44.68 -21.36 -32.81
C ARG A 975 45.21 -22.59 -33.56
N SER A 976 46.14 -23.33 -32.96
CA SER A 976 46.66 -24.56 -33.57
C SER A 976 45.57 -25.64 -33.70
N LEU A 977 44.65 -25.74 -32.73
CA LEU A 977 43.51 -26.68 -32.76
C LEU A 977 42.45 -26.31 -33.82
N LEU A 978 42.31 -25.03 -34.13
CA LEU A 978 41.37 -24.53 -35.15
C LEU A 978 41.93 -24.60 -36.58
N THR A 979 43.24 -24.85 -36.74
CA THR A 979 43.86 -24.93 -38.05
C THR A 979 43.68 -26.35 -38.61
N PRO A 980 43.06 -26.53 -39.79
CA PRO A 980 42.90 -27.86 -40.37
C PRO A 980 44.28 -28.46 -40.64
N ILE A 981 44.55 -29.63 -40.07
CA ILE A 981 45.73 -30.43 -40.44
C ILE A 981 45.56 -30.78 -41.92
N ALA A 982 46.40 -30.20 -42.78
CA ALA A 982 46.51 -30.63 -44.16
C ALA A 982 46.92 -32.11 -44.15
N ALA A 983 46.06 -32.98 -44.68
CA ALA A 983 46.36 -34.39 -44.85
C ALA A 983 47.65 -34.52 -45.69
N VAL A 984 48.67 -35.18 -45.12
CA VAL A 984 49.86 -35.65 -45.84
C VAL A 984 49.58 -37.04 -46.39
#